data_AF-A0A821WPH4-F1
#
_entry.id   AF-A0A821WPH4-F1
#
_cell.length_a   1.000
_cell.length_b   1.000
_cell.length_c   1.000
_cell.angle_alpha   90.00
_cell.angle_beta   90.00
_cell.angle_gamma   90.00
#
_symmetry.space_group_name_H-M   'P 1'
#
loop_
_entity.id
_entity.type
_entity.pdbx_description
1 polymer ?
#
loop_
_entity_poly.entity_id
_entity_poly.type
_entity_poly.pdbx_seq_one_letter_code
_entity_poly.pdbx_strand_id
1 'polypeptide(L)'
;TYMKEYTRLIATTFHGCRLDNCHSTPLWFAQEMMDYAREINPNFYINAELFTGSQSIDIHFINQIGINSLVKETWRVNHCYEFGEIISLTSESDPIGSFNKSRISKLLPTKPYSWFYDQTHDNPCQIEKRSVEDSITRSACVAMANCSTGSNRGYDELIPHYIDVVNENRLYSKWGNQNKEVNEKTAIISIKKSLNTLHIDLFQQGFTQLLIHELCEGVLLITRYNPETHKSILLICYTSFINENNRKNRLNTLSIEGIIDEIFIESSINDLKENNNSIKHFKKSEDFINGIENLNVYLNESINVEESRFINLTSENSPDYIGYRTIEFKEEFKSGSFIILKISPLPQIHEQINNIKQIMKQFSNSTSQFNKIIKDLTLIDLERVLYRTSAEEQSDGKGFDVYIIPDYGKLNYCGLQAIITILDQIRLFNQLKHPLVLNLKQGNWLMNYISNRLKSYSNTKQLGEWYENVFSSISLLSRLMIPAYFDLIIRNSYELLLEHSYSLMSPFISQSSKFVRQLSQSSIQLISIIKNARLPLLSPNLREPRPSEEKDEQTLERIQLCPSLAAGFPHFASGIWRNWGRDTFISLRGLLLLTGRYEEARYLILSYGGCLRHGLIPNLLADGKVARYNARDSVWWWLYSISNYTNSVPDGYEILSDKVSRLYPTHDSPAQVAGAHDQLLYDVIHEVLLRHLQLLSFRERGAGHSLDSNMNDEGFNNQIGVDSKTGFVFGGNRWNCGTW
;
A
#
# COMPACT_ATOMS: atom_id res chain seq x y z
N THR A 1 51.58 -7.72 -8.94
CA THR A 1 51.80 -9.02 -9.64
C THR A 1 51.52 -10.20 -8.74
N TYR A 2 52.20 -10.37 -7.60
CA TYR A 2 51.97 -11.54 -6.71
C TYR A 2 50.49 -11.72 -6.31
N MET A 3 49.83 -10.67 -5.80
CA MET A 3 48.43 -10.78 -5.35
C MET A 3 47.46 -11.09 -6.50
N LYS A 4 47.71 -10.59 -7.71
CA LYS A 4 46.91 -10.99 -8.89
C LYS A 4 47.07 -12.47 -9.19
N GLU A 5 48.27 -13.03 -9.08
CA GLU A 5 48.47 -14.47 -9.29
C GLU A 5 47.80 -15.31 -8.20
N TYR A 6 47.87 -14.87 -6.94
CA TYR A 6 47.12 -15.49 -5.84
C TYR A 6 45.60 -15.47 -6.09
N THR A 7 45.06 -14.30 -6.42
CA THR A 7 43.65 -14.13 -6.76
C THR A 7 43.26 -14.99 -7.97
N ARG A 8 44.13 -15.10 -9.00
CA ARG A 8 43.90 -15.97 -10.16
C ARG A 8 43.72 -17.42 -9.72
N LEU A 9 44.63 -17.93 -8.89
CA LEU A 9 44.58 -19.30 -8.37
C LEU A 9 43.29 -19.54 -7.57
N ILE A 10 42.91 -18.61 -6.71
CA ILE A 10 41.66 -18.72 -5.94
C ILE A 10 40.44 -18.74 -6.88
N ALA A 11 40.36 -17.79 -7.83
CA ALA A 11 39.24 -17.66 -8.75
C ALA A 11 39.09 -18.85 -9.71
N THR A 12 40.20 -19.50 -10.10
CA THR A 12 40.16 -20.71 -10.94
C THR A 12 39.87 -21.99 -10.16
N THR A 13 40.07 -21.99 -8.84
CA THR A 13 39.94 -23.19 -8.00
C THR A 13 38.62 -23.26 -7.25
N PHE A 14 38.11 -22.11 -6.79
CA PHE A 14 36.94 -22.02 -5.91
C PHE A 14 35.79 -21.23 -6.54
N HIS A 15 34.56 -21.50 -6.06
CA HIS A 15 33.36 -20.76 -6.46
C HIS A 15 33.31 -19.32 -5.89
N GLY A 16 34.12 -19.03 -4.89
CA GLY A 16 34.10 -17.76 -4.17
C GLY A 16 35.19 -17.68 -3.09
N CYS A 17 35.19 -16.58 -2.33
CA CYS A 17 36.07 -16.38 -1.18
C CYS A 17 35.32 -15.82 0.03
N ARG A 18 35.91 -16.03 1.22
CA ARG A 18 35.60 -15.28 2.45
C ARG A 18 36.70 -14.23 2.65
N LEU A 19 36.35 -12.95 2.62
CA LEU A 19 37.26 -11.86 2.96
C LEU A 19 37.28 -11.69 4.47
N ASP A 20 38.37 -12.14 5.08
CA ASP A 20 38.64 -11.97 6.50
C ASP A 20 38.97 -10.51 6.81
N ASN A 21 38.42 -9.98 7.90
CA ASN A 21 38.68 -8.60 8.36
C ASN A 21 38.65 -7.55 7.23
N CYS A 22 37.62 -7.61 6.38
CA CYS A 22 37.53 -6.82 5.15
C CYS A 22 37.62 -5.31 5.40
N HIS A 23 37.13 -4.86 6.56
CA HIS A 23 37.18 -3.46 7.00
C HIS A 23 38.59 -2.92 7.22
N SER A 24 39.58 -3.79 7.45
CA SER A 24 40.99 -3.40 7.60
C SER A 24 41.77 -3.40 6.28
N THR A 25 41.16 -3.89 5.19
CA THR A 25 41.78 -3.94 3.87
C THR A 25 41.53 -2.62 3.12
N PRO A 26 42.55 -1.99 2.51
CA PRO A 26 42.33 -0.79 1.69
C PRO A 26 41.31 -1.04 0.59
N LEU A 27 40.28 -0.20 0.53
CA LEU A 27 39.11 -0.42 -0.34
C LEU A 27 39.48 -0.59 -1.82
N TRP A 28 40.35 0.28 -2.35
CA TRP A 28 40.81 0.22 -3.73
C TRP A 28 41.50 -1.11 -4.07
N PHE A 29 42.23 -1.67 -3.11
CA PHE A 29 42.97 -2.91 -3.29
C PHE A 29 42.02 -4.11 -3.30
N ALA A 30 41.08 -4.14 -2.34
CA ALA A 30 40.05 -5.18 -2.30
C ALA A 30 39.20 -5.17 -3.58
N GLN A 31 38.80 -3.99 -4.04
CA GLN A 31 38.08 -3.82 -5.30
C GLN A 31 38.89 -4.35 -6.49
N GLU A 32 40.14 -3.90 -6.68
CA GLU A 32 40.96 -4.34 -7.82
C GLU A 32 41.15 -5.86 -7.86
N MET A 33 41.37 -6.49 -6.70
CA MET A 33 41.53 -7.96 -6.64
C MET A 33 40.22 -8.68 -6.90
N MET A 34 39.09 -8.22 -6.37
CA MET A 34 37.80 -8.87 -6.57
C MET A 34 37.25 -8.67 -8.00
N ASP A 35 37.50 -7.51 -8.60
CA ASP A 35 37.22 -7.26 -10.02
C ASP A 35 38.03 -8.22 -10.89
N TYR A 36 39.33 -8.38 -10.63
CA TYR A 36 40.18 -9.34 -11.34
C TYR A 36 39.73 -10.80 -11.14
N ALA A 37 39.26 -11.17 -9.94
CA ALA A 37 38.66 -12.50 -9.71
C ALA A 37 37.42 -12.71 -10.60
N ARG A 38 36.59 -11.69 -10.77
CA ARG A 38 35.37 -11.73 -11.59
C ARG A 38 35.61 -11.64 -13.09
N GLU A 39 36.72 -11.05 -13.52
CA GLU A 39 37.18 -11.16 -14.91
C GLU A 39 37.47 -12.62 -15.29
N ILE A 40 38.00 -13.41 -14.34
CA ILE A 40 38.33 -14.82 -14.54
C ILE A 40 37.11 -15.72 -14.35
N ASN A 41 36.34 -15.48 -13.29
CA ASN A 41 35.12 -16.20 -12.95
C ASN A 41 33.97 -15.21 -12.71
N PRO A 42 33.14 -14.94 -13.74
CA PRO A 42 32.05 -13.96 -13.64
C PRO A 42 31.05 -14.22 -12.49
N ASN A 43 30.95 -15.46 -12.01
CA ASN A 43 30.05 -15.87 -10.93
C ASN A 43 30.76 -15.97 -9.56
N PHE A 44 31.97 -15.44 -9.44
CA PHE A 44 32.76 -15.54 -8.21
C PHE A 44 32.05 -14.87 -7.02
N TYR A 45 31.72 -15.68 -6.02
CA TYR A 45 30.97 -15.26 -4.83
C TYR A 45 31.87 -14.65 -3.76
N ILE A 46 31.48 -13.52 -3.19
CA ILE A 46 32.26 -12.81 -2.18
C ILE A 46 31.46 -12.72 -0.88
N ASN A 47 31.89 -13.45 0.14
CA ASN A 47 31.41 -13.29 1.51
C ASN A 47 32.42 -12.46 2.30
N ALA A 48 32.00 -11.53 3.14
CA ALA A 48 32.92 -10.68 3.88
C ALA A 48 32.60 -10.62 5.37
N GLU A 49 33.64 -10.66 6.19
CA GLU A 49 33.57 -10.24 7.57
C GLU A 49 33.81 -8.72 7.65
N LEU A 50 32.72 -7.97 7.81
CA LEU A 50 32.70 -6.51 7.71
C LEU A 50 31.95 -5.91 8.88
N PHE A 51 32.69 -5.23 9.77
CA PHE A 51 32.15 -4.56 10.95
C PHE A 51 32.82 -3.19 11.11
N THR A 52 32.38 -2.20 10.34
CA THR A 52 32.98 -0.85 10.42
C THR A 52 32.40 0.00 11.56
N GLY A 53 31.35 -0.50 12.24
CA GLY A 53 30.59 0.25 13.24
C GLY A 53 29.64 1.30 12.65
N SER A 54 29.63 1.47 11.32
CA SER A 54 28.74 2.38 10.60
C SER A 54 28.12 1.70 9.40
N GLN A 55 26.79 1.59 9.40
CA GLN A 55 26.05 0.98 8.30
C GLN A 55 26.30 1.68 6.95
N SER A 56 26.52 3.01 6.95
CA SER A 56 26.80 3.74 5.71
C SER A 56 28.17 3.38 5.11
N ILE A 57 29.16 3.12 5.97
CA ILE A 57 30.50 2.69 5.54
C ILE A 57 30.43 1.24 5.06
N ASP A 58 29.71 0.37 5.77
CA ASP A 58 29.51 -1.02 5.33
C ASP A 58 28.88 -1.06 3.93
N ILE A 59 27.83 -0.25 3.68
CA ILE A 59 27.19 -0.12 2.35
C ILE A 59 28.18 0.37 1.29
N HIS A 60 29.06 1.31 1.64
CA HIS A 60 30.08 1.80 0.72
C HIS A 60 31.05 0.68 0.29
N PHE A 61 31.55 -0.11 1.25
CA PHE A 61 32.42 -1.27 0.98
C PHE A 61 31.70 -2.31 0.10
N ILE A 62 30.44 -2.64 0.45
CA ILE A 62 29.65 -3.62 -0.29
C ILE A 62 29.48 -3.21 -1.75
N ASN A 63 29.12 -1.96 -2.00
CA ASN A 63 28.88 -1.47 -3.36
C ASN A 63 30.16 -1.34 -4.19
N GLN A 64 31.28 -0.97 -3.58
CA GLN A 64 32.55 -0.77 -4.31
C GLN A 64 33.26 -2.09 -4.62
N ILE A 65 33.32 -3.02 -3.68
CA ILE A 65 33.93 -4.36 -3.88
C ILE A 65 32.94 -5.29 -4.60
N GLY A 66 31.65 -4.99 -4.53
CA GLY A 66 30.57 -5.86 -4.99
C GLY A 66 30.43 -7.10 -4.11
N ILE A 67 30.48 -6.95 -2.79
CA ILE A 67 30.31 -8.06 -1.83
C ILE A 67 28.92 -8.66 -2.00
N ASN A 68 28.83 -10.00 -2.06
CA ASN A 68 27.56 -10.71 -2.18
C ASN A 68 26.87 -10.82 -0.82
N SER A 69 27.60 -11.21 0.23
CA SER A 69 27.03 -11.41 1.57
C SER A 69 27.96 -10.98 2.70
N LEU A 70 27.37 -10.76 3.88
CA LEU A 70 28.09 -10.49 5.11
C LEU A 70 28.04 -11.66 6.08
N VAL A 71 29.11 -11.88 6.83
CA VAL A 71 29.12 -12.80 7.96
C VAL A 71 28.31 -12.21 9.11
N LYS A 72 27.34 -12.96 9.61
CA LYS A 72 26.59 -12.69 10.84
C LYS A 72 26.71 -13.88 11.77
N GLU A 73 26.81 -13.62 13.06
CA GLU A 73 27.13 -14.65 14.06
C GLU A 73 26.19 -14.54 15.26
N THR A 74 25.93 -15.67 15.91
CA THR A 74 25.03 -15.71 17.07
C THR A 74 25.75 -15.76 18.43
N TRP A 75 27.10 -15.82 18.43
CA TRP A 75 27.90 -15.86 19.65
C TRP A 75 27.65 -14.66 20.57
N ARG A 76 27.53 -13.45 20.00
CA ARG A 76 27.40 -12.21 20.79
C ARG A 76 26.07 -12.05 21.53
N VAL A 77 25.05 -12.80 21.14
CA VAL A 77 23.68 -12.71 21.68
C VAL A 77 23.63 -13.12 23.15
N ASN A 78 23.01 -12.33 24.02
CA ASN A 78 22.97 -12.64 25.45
C ASN A 78 21.58 -12.99 25.97
N HIS A 79 20.52 -12.60 25.25
CA HIS A 79 19.14 -12.87 25.65
C HIS A 79 18.26 -13.34 24.48
N CYS A 80 17.16 -13.98 24.84
CA CYS A 80 16.18 -14.56 23.93
C CYS A 80 15.59 -13.53 22.95
N TYR A 81 15.16 -12.37 23.46
CA TYR A 81 14.66 -11.25 22.65
C TYR A 81 15.65 -10.80 21.57
N GLU A 82 16.90 -10.53 21.97
CA GLU A 82 17.99 -10.10 21.07
C GLU A 82 18.26 -11.15 19.98
N PHE A 83 18.11 -12.44 20.30
CA PHE A 83 18.24 -13.51 19.32
C PHE A 83 17.19 -13.39 18.22
N GLY A 84 15.93 -13.15 18.61
CA GLY A 84 14.84 -12.90 17.67
C GLY A 84 15.08 -11.67 16.79
N GLU A 85 15.59 -10.58 17.35
CA GLU A 85 15.93 -9.38 16.59
C GLU A 85 17.01 -9.63 15.54
N ILE A 86 18.09 -10.32 15.91
CA ILE A 86 19.18 -10.63 14.99
C ILE A 86 18.72 -11.55 13.86
N ILE A 87 17.87 -12.55 14.14
CA ILE A 87 17.28 -13.41 13.11
C ILE A 87 16.46 -12.56 12.12
N SER A 88 15.63 -11.64 12.63
CA SER A 88 14.81 -10.73 11.81
C SER A 88 15.65 -9.76 10.97
N LEU A 89 16.75 -9.25 11.54
CA LEU A 89 17.66 -8.34 10.86
C LEU A 89 18.44 -9.03 9.75
N THR A 90 18.86 -10.28 9.99
CA THR A 90 19.71 -11.08 9.10
C THR A 90 18.91 -11.79 8.00
N SER A 91 17.65 -12.13 8.26
CA SER A 91 16.78 -12.79 7.29
C SER A 91 16.36 -11.83 6.17
N GLU A 92 16.41 -12.33 4.93
CA GLU A 92 15.90 -11.68 3.73
C GLU A 92 14.39 -11.95 3.59
N SER A 93 13.65 -11.70 4.66
CA SER A 93 12.22 -11.92 4.71
C SER A 93 11.45 -10.63 4.85
N ASP A 94 10.35 -10.57 4.12
CA ASP A 94 9.31 -9.58 4.36
C ASP A 94 8.52 -10.01 5.63
N PRO A 95 8.06 -9.09 6.48
CA PRO A 95 7.19 -9.46 7.59
C PRO A 95 5.88 -10.12 7.11
N ILE A 96 5.25 -10.96 7.93
CA ILE A 96 3.93 -11.53 7.57
C ILE A 96 2.90 -10.41 7.34
N GLY A 97 2.14 -10.52 6.24
CA GLY A 97 1.16 -9.50 5.83
C GLY A 97 1.76 -8.33 5.06
N SER A 98 3.00 -8.46 4.58
CA SER A 98 3.63 -7.48 3.71
C SER A 98 2.87 -7.26 2.41
N PHE A 99 2.89 -6.04 1.92
CA PHE A 99 2.19 -5.66 0.70
C PHE A 99 2.83 -6.28 -0.54
N ASN A 100 2.00 -6.65 -1.51
CA ASN A 100 2.47 -7.22 -2.76
C ASN A 100 3.28 -6.20 -3.56
N LYS A 101 4.53 -6.54 -3.85
CA LYS A 101 5.40 -5.75 -4.74
C LYS A 101 4.86 -5.85 -6.18
N SER A 102 4.82 -4.72 -6.88
CA SER A 102 4.41 -4.70 -8.30
C SER A 102 5.40 -5.50 -9.15
N ARG A 103 4.93 -6.11 -10.24
CA ARG A 103 5.78 -6.82 -11.23
C ARG A 103 6.85 -5.90 -11.83
N ILE A 104 6.54 -4.61 -11.93
CA ILE A 104 7.50 -3.56 -12.28
C ILE A 104 7.71 -2.75 -11.01
N SER A 105 8.78 -3.04 -10.29
CA SER A 105 9.21 -2.29 -9.11
C SER A 105 10.36 -1.35 -9.47
N LYS A 106 10.45 -0.23 -8.74
CA LYS A 106 11.67 0.57 -8.77
C LYS A 106 12.78 -0.25 -8.13
N LEU A 107 13.99 -0.18 -8.67
CA LEU A 107 15.17 -0.69 -7.98
C LEU A 107 15.38 0.17 -6.73
N LEU A 108 15.12 -0.40 -5.56
CA LEU A 108 15.27 0.26 -4.28
C LEU A 108 16.46 -0.34 -3.53
N PRO A 109 17.15 0.44 -2.67
CA PRO A 109 18.15 -0.11 -1.76
C PRO A 109 17.53 -1.20 -0.89
N THR A 110 18.21 -2.33 -0.76
CA THR A 110 17.81 -3.46 0.10
C THR A 110 18.85 -3.71 1.18
N LYS A 111 18.48 -4.51 2.18
CA LYS A 111 19.45 -5.04 3.15
C LYS A 111 20.50 -5.89 2.41
N PRO A 112 21.75 -5.92 2.87
CA PRO A 112 22.74 -6.83 2.34
C PRO A 112 22.40 -8.27 2.70
N TYR A 113 22.66 -9.21 1.79
CA TYR A 113 22.54 -10.64 2.04
C TYR A 113 23.51 -11.05 3.16
N SER A 114 23.18 -12.12 3.88
CA SER A 114 23.98 -12.56 5.02
C SER A 114 24.19 -14.07 5.05
N TRP A 115 25.35 -14.48 5.57
CA TRP A 115 25.60 -15.83 6.03
C TRP A 115 25.49 -15.84 7.55
N PHE A 116 24.49 -16.54 8.06
CA PHE A 116 24.19 -16.57 9.47
C PHE A 116 24.76 -17.82 10.13
N TYR A 117 25.76 -17.61 10.98
CA TYR A 117 26.52 -18.66 11.64
C TYR A 117 26.00 -18.91 13.05
N ASP A 118 25.69 -20.16 13.36
CA ASP A 118 25.51 -20.58 14.75
C ASP A 118 26.81 -20.37 15.55
N GLN A 119 27.94 -20.86 15.03
CA GLN A 119 29.28 -20.64 15.55
C GLN A 119 30.26 -20.50 14.37
N THR A 120 31.07 -19.44 14.40
CA THR A 120 32.21 -19.27 13.50
C THR A 120 33.47 -19.91 14.12
N HIS A 121 34.54 -20.03 13.35
CA HIS A 121 35.76 -20.71 13.79
C HIS A 121 36.63 -19.89 14.77
N ASP A 122 36.45 -18.57 14.80
CA ASP A 122 37.16 -17.60 15.61
C ASP A 122 36.49 -17.31 16.96
N ASN A 123 35.19 -17.64 17.09
CA ASN A 123 34.48 -17.48 18.35
C ASN A 123 34.82 -18.60 19.35
N PRO A 124 34.88 -18.29 20.66
CA PRO A 124 34.94 -19.33 21.70
C PRO A 124 33.73 -20.28 21.64
N CYS A 125 33.82 -21.41 22.32
CA CYS A 125 32.82 -22.47 22.18
C CYS A 125 31.46 -22.09 22.81
N GLN A 126 30.36 -22.24 22.04
CA GLN A 126 28.96 -22.00 22.49
C GLN A 126 28.62 -22.71 23.80
N ILE A 127 29.16 -23.91 23.99
CA ILE A 127 28.95 -24.72 25.19
C ILE A 127 29.62 -24.09 26.41
N GLU A 128 30.81 -23.47 26.26
CA GLU A 128 31.51 -22.82 27.38
C GLU A 128 30.81 -21.54 27.84
N LYS A 129 30.23 -20.77 26.91
CA LYS A 129 29.49 -19.54 27.24
C LYS A 129 28.08 -19.81 27.76
N ARG A 130 27.42 -20.85 27.23
CA ARG A 130 26.03 -21.16 27.57
C ARG A 130 25.92 -22.58 28.08
N SER A 131 25.45 -23.49 27.23
CA SER A 131 25.20 -24.87 27.61
C SER A 131 25.11 -25.76 26.36
N VAL A 132 25.10 -27.07 26.58
CA VAL A 132 24.94 -28.05 25.49
C VAL A 132 23.55 -27.93 24.85
N GLU A 133 22.54 -27.67 25.68
CA GLU A 133 21.13 -27.48 25.32
C GLU A 133 20.88 -26.32 24.35
N ASP A 134 21.73 -25.28 24.41
CA ASP A 134 21.64 -24.14 23.50
C ASP A 134 21.94 -24.53 22.06
N SER A 135 22.76 -25.57 21.86
CA SER A 135 23.29 -25.91 20.54
C SER A 135 22.20 -26.34 19.55
N ILE A 136 21.23 -27.15 20.00
CA ILE A 136 20.14 -27.59 19.12
C ILE A 136 19.13 -26.47 18.88
N THR A 137 18.82 -25.68 19.92
CA THR A 137 17.79 -24.64 19.87
C THR A 137 18.25 -23.47 19.02
N ARG A 138 19.52 -23.10 19.14
CA ARG A 138 20.21 -22.14 18.27
C ARG A 138 20.27 -22.61 16.82
N SER A 139 20.63 -23.87 16.60
CA SER A 139 20.64 -24.47 15.26
C SER A 139 19.27 -24.40 14.59
N ALA A 140 18.21 -24.72 15.34
CA ALA A 140 16.84 -24.65 14.83
C ALA A 140 16.44 -23.21 14.47
N CYS A 141 16.75 -22.24 15.34
CA CYS A 141 16.48 -20.82 15.08
C CYS A 141 17.25 -20.28 13.87
N VAL A 142 18.54 -20.65 13.71
CA VAL A 142 19.35 -20.26 12.54
C VAL A 142 18.80 -20.88 11.27
N ALA A 143 18.38 -22.16 11.30
CA ALA A 143 17.79 -22.83 10.14
C ALA A 143 16.45 -22.20 9.71
N MET A 144 15.73 -21.55 10.60
CA MET A 144 14.49 -20.82 10.27
C MET A 144 14.74 -19.44 9.66
N ALA A 145 15.96 -18.90 9.71
CA ALA A 145 16.29 -17.63 9.09
C ALA A 145 16.23 -17.72 7.55
N ASN A 146 15.79 -16.65 6.88
CA ASN A 146 15.75 -16.61 5.41
C ASN A 146 17.06 -16.07 4.82
N CYS A 147 18.13 -16.81 5.00
CA CYS A 147 19.46 -16.40 4.54
C CYS A 147 20.34 -17.64 4.47
N SER A 148 21.53 -17.53 3.85
CA SER A 148 22.51 -18.60 3.93
C SER A 148 22.88 -18.88 5.40
N THR A 149 23.06 -20.15 5.76
CA THR A 149 23.46 -20.54 7.12
C THR A 149 24.83 -21.20 7.11
N GLY A 150 25.54 -21.14 8.24
CA GLY A 150 26.85 -21.75 8.39
C GLY A 150 27.10 -22.29 9.80
N SER A 151 27.97 -23.29 9.91
CA SER A 151 28.43 -23.88 11.17
C SER A 151 29.92 -24.20 11.05
N ASN A 152 30.66 -24.09 12.14
CA ASN A 152 32.04 -24.54 12.21
C ASN A 152 32.12 -26.04 12.56
N ARG A 153 33.10 -26.75 11.98
CA ARG A 153 33.37 -28.15 12.33
C ARG A 153 33.72 -28.26 13.83
N GLY A 154 33.03 -29.13 14.54
CA GLY A 154 33.13 -29.29 15.98
C GLY A 154 31.91 -28.80 16.76
N TYR A 155 31.12 -27.89 16.18
CA TYR A 155 29.88 -27.44 16.80
C TYR A 155 28.84 -28.56 16.84
N ASP A 156 28.61 -29.21 15.70
CA ASP A 156 27.65 -30.32 15.55
C ASP A 156 28.06 -31.57 16.35
N GLU A 157 29.36 -31.77 16.57
CA GLU A 157 29.93 -32.82 17.43
C GLU A 157 29.91 -32.46 18.93
N LEU A 158 29.47 -31.25 19.30
CA LEU A 158 29.44 -30.75 20.68
C LEU A 158 30.81 -30.77 21.36
N ILE A 159 31.84 -30.23 20.70
CA ILE A 159 33.19 -30.09 21.24
C ILE A 159 33.18 -28.97 22.29
N PRO A 160 33.44 -29.25 23.58
CA PRO A 160 33.15 -28.32 24.67
C PRO A 160 34.29 -27.35 24.99
N HIS A 161 35.16 -27.08 24.02
CA HIS A 161 36.29 -26.17 24.16
C HIS A 161 36.57 -25.46 22.85
N TYR A 162 37.14 -24.25 22.93
CA TYR A 162 37.65 -23.54 21.77
C TYR A 162 38.75 -24.34 21.05
N ILE A 163 38.65 -24.41 19.72
CA ILE A 163 39.63 -25.07 18.85
C ILE A 163 40.59 -23.99 18.36
N ASP A 164 41.74 -23.87 19.02
CA ASP A 164 42.72 -22.83 18.75
C ASP A 164 43.40 -23.05 17.38
N VAL A 165 43.22 -22.11 16.46
CA VAL A 165 43.76 -22.16 15.09
C VAL A 165 45.29 -22.13 15.00
N VAL A 166 45.99 -21.81 16.10
CA VAL A 166 47.46 -21.76 16.19
C VAL A 166 48.01 -22.97 16.95
N ASN A 167 47.39 -23.33 18.07
CA ASN A 167 47.96 -24.28 19.03
C ASN A 167 47.38 -25.70 18.92
N GLU A 168 46.22 -25.87 18.28
CA GLU A 168 45.59 -27.19 18.16
C GLU A 168 46.24 -28.02 17.04
N ASN A 169 46.87 -29.14 17.42
CA ASN A 169 47.56 -30.04 16.49
C ASN A 169 46.83 -31.38 16.30
N ARG A 170 45.79 -31.65 17.10
CA ARG A 170 45.02 -32.89 16.99
C ARG A 170 44.11 -32.85 15.76
N LEU A 171 43.91 -33.99 15.14
CA LEU A 171 42.98 -34.12 14.01
C LEU A 171 41.54 -34.27 14.52
N TYR A 172 40.57 -33.81 13.73
CA TYR A 172 39.17 -34.15 13.94
C TYR A 172 38.97 -35.66 13.83
N SER A 173 38.04 -36.20 14.62
CA SER A 173 37.59 -37.59 14.48
C SER A 173 37.13 -37.90 13.06
N LYS A 174 37.53 -39.07 12.56
CA LYS A 174 37.15 -39.58 11.24
C LYS A 174 35.68 -39.96 11.21
N TRP A 175 35.09 -39.86 10.01
CA TRP A 175 33.74 -40.36 9.76
C TRP A 175 33.74 -41.89 9.69
N GLY A 176 32.92 -42.55 10.50
CA GLY A 176 32.78 -44.00 10.50
C GLY A 176 31.99 -44.54 11.70
N ASN A 177 31.88 -45.88 11.76
CA ASN A 177 31.04 -46.59 12.73
C ASN A 177 31.87 -47.28 13.84
N GLN A 178 33.20 -47.13 13.84
CA GLN A 178 34.04 -47.72 14.87
C GLN A 178 34.04 -46.87 16.14
N ASN A 179 34.53 -47.48 17.23
CA ASN A 179 34.63 -46.79 18.51
C ASN A 179 35.56 -45.57 18.37
N LYS A 180 35.12 -44.39 18.84
CA LYS A 180 35.80 -43.07 18.71
C LYS A 180 35.73 -42.39 17.32
N GLU A 181 34.96 -42.94 16.37
CA GLU A 181 34.62 -42.27 15.11
C GLU A 181 33.30 -41.49 15.23
N VAL A 182 33.06 -40.58 14.29
CA VAL A 182 31.81 -39.80 14.21
C VAL A 182 30.92 -40.30 13.08
N ASN A 183 29.61 -40.32 13.31
CA ASN A 183 28.61 -40.70 12.31
C ASN A 183 27.34 -39.87 12.49
N GLU A 184 26.29 -40.23 11.74
CA GLU A 184 25.01 -39.50 11.77
C GLU A 184 24.37 -39.45 13.17
N LYS A 185 24.63 -40.43 14.04
CA LYS A 185 24.09 -40.48 15.41
C LYS A 185 24.94 -39.74 16.44
N THR A 186 26.09 -39.21 16.03
CA THR A 186 26.95 -38.47 16.93
C THR A 186 26.34 -37.11 17.23
N ALA A 187 26.13 -36.82 18.52
CA ALA A 187 25.70 -35.53 19.01
C ALA A 187 24.48 -34.99 18.25
N ILE A 188 24.57 -33.82 17.61
CA ILE A 188 23.41 -33.15 16.97
C ILE A 188 23.44 -33.24 15.44
N ILE A 189 24.30 -34.08 14.87
CA ILE A 189 24.49 -34.21 13.42
C ILE A 189 23.19 -34.63 12.70
N SER A 190 22.47 -35.61 13.24
CA SER A 190 21.16 -36.04 12.70
C SER A 190 20.15 -34.90 12.69
N ILE A 191 20.05 -34.16 13.79
CA ILE A 191 19.16 -32.99 13.93
C ILE A 191 19.53 -31.93 12.88
N LYS A 192 20.82 -31.64 12.73
CA LYS A 192 21.32 -30.67 11.75
C LYS A 192 21.04 -31.07 10.30
N LYS A 193 21.12 -32.36 9.97
CA LYS A 193 20.70 -32.89 8.66
C LYS A 193 19.21 -32.61 8.39
N SER A 194 18.34 -32.86 9.37
CA SER A 194 16.90 -32.59 9.26
C SER A 194 16.60 -31.09 9.14
N LEU A 195 17.25 -30.25 9.94
CA LEU A 195 17.12 -28.80 9.89
C LEU A 195 17.62 -28.20 8.55
N ASN A 196 18.72 -28.71 8.01
CA ASN A 196 19.23 -28.27 6.70
C ASN A 196 18.27 -28.66 5.57
N THR A 197 17.66 -29.85 5.67
CA THR A 197 16.65 -30.29 4.70
C THR A 197 15.41 -29.39 4.75
N LEU A 198 14.92 -29.08 5.96
CA LEU A 198 13.85 -28.11 6.16
C LEU A 198 14.19 -26.74 5.56
N HIS A 199 15.39 -26.23 5.84
CA HIS A 199 15.82 -24.92 5.36
C HIS A 199 15.80 -24.83 3.83
N ILE A 200 16.30 -25.85 3.15
CA ILE A 200 16.27 -25.95 1.68
C ILE A 200 14.82 -26.01 1.18
N ASP A 201 13.98 -26.84 1.80
CA ASP A 201 12.57 -27.00 1.42
C ASP A 201 11.79 -25.69 1.57
N LEU A 202 12.00 -24.96 2.68
CA LEU A 202 11.39 -23.66 2.93
C LEU A 202 11.74 -22.65 1.83
N PHE A 203 13.01 -22.63 1.42
CA PHE A 203 13.47 -21.75 0.35
C PHE A 203 12.86 -22.13 -1.01
N GLN A 204 12.94 -23.41 -1.39
CA GLN A 204 12.44 -23.92 -2.67
C GLN A 204 10.92 -23.77 -2.81
N GLN A 205 10.16 -23.92 -1.71
CA GLN A 205 8.71 -23.77 -1.70
C GLN A 205 8.26 -22.30 -1.61
N GLY A 206 9.18 -21.34 -1.46
CA GLY A 206 8.83 -19.91 -1.46
C GLY A 206 8.24 -19.41 -0.15
N PHE A 207 8.67 -19.95 1.00
CA PHE A 207 8.36 -19.36 2.30
C PHE A 207 9.18 -18.08 2.47
N THR A 208 8.67 -16.95 1.99
CA THR A 208 9.43 -15.69 1.93
C THR A 208 9.13 -14.75 3.10
N GLN A 209 8.04 -14.98 3.84
CA GLN A 209 7.65 -14.12 4.95
C GLN A 209 8.03 -14.70 6.31
N LEU A 210 8.32 -13.81 7.28
CA LEU A 210 8.81 -14.17 8.61
C LEU A 210 8.08 -13.38 9.70
N LEU A 211 7.75 -14.05 10.80
CA LEU A 211 7.30 -13.43 12.04
C LEU A 211 8.04 -14.07 13.20
N ILE A 212 8.53 -13.25 14.13
CA ILE A 212 9.24 -13.69 15.32
C ILE A 212 8.56 -13.07 16.53
N HIS A 213 8.33 -13.89 17.56
CA HIS A 213 7.72 -13.46 18.81
C HIS A 213 8.36 -14.23 19.97
N GLU A 214 8.66 -13.53 21.07
CA GLU A 214 9.02 -14.17 22.33
C GLU A 214 7.73 -14.40 23.12
N LEU A 215 7.30 -15.67 23.25
CA LEU A 215 6.03 -16.02 23.88
C LEU A 215 6.09 -15.86 25.41
N CYS A 216 7.22 -16.26 25.99
CA CYS A 216 7.58 -16.04 27.38
C CYS A 216 9.10 -16.09 27.52
N GLU A 217 9.61 -15.84 28.73
CA GLU A 217 11.04 -15.81 29.03
C GLU A 217 11.76 -17.09 28.58
N GLY A 218 12.55 -16.98 27.50
CA GLY A 218 13.32 -18.09 26.93
C GLY A 218 12.61 -18.95 25.88
N VAL A 219 11.37 -18.63 25.49
CA VAL A 219 10.64 -19.35 24.42
C VAL A 219 10.41 -18.45 23.21
N LEU A 220 11.03 -18.81 22.08
CA LEU A 220 10.87 -18.14 20.80
C LEU A 220 9.89 -18.88 19.90
N LEU A 221 8.98 -18.14 19.29
CA LEU A 221 8.16 -18.56 18.18
C LEU A 221 8.69 -17.90 16.90
N ILE A 222 9.08 -18.72 15.92
CA ILE A 222 9.48 -18.27 14.59
C ILE A 222 8.53 -18.89 13.57
N THR A 223 7.81 -18.05 12.84
CA THR A 223 6.87 -18.45 11.81
C THR A 223 7.42 -18.09 10.43
N ARG A 224 7.61 -19.11 9.59
CA ARG A 224 7.88 -18.96 8.15
C ARG A 224 6.58 -19.10 7.39
N TYR A 225 6.26 -18.14 6.53
CA TYR A 225 4.98 -18.07 5.84
C TYR A 225 5.16 -18.01 4.33
N ASN A 226 4.36 -18.81 3.62
CA ASN A 226 4.31 -18.81 2.18
C ASN A 226 3.16 -17.92 1.68
N PRO A 227 3.43 -16.77 1.03
CA PRO A 227 2.38 -15.85 0.59
C PRO A 227 1.50 -16.38 -0.55
N GLU A 228 1.91 -17.45 -1.26
CA GLU A 228 1.15 -18.01 -2.39
C GLU A 228 0.23 -19.16 -1.97
N THR A 229 0.75 -20.06 -1.12
CA THR A 229 0.02 -21.24 -0.62
C THR A 229 -0.66 -21.00 0.72
N HIS A 230 -0.27 -19.95 1.44
CA HIS A 230 -0.76 -19.60 2.78
C HIS A 230 -0.44 -20.64 3.86
N LYS A 231 0.46 -21.57 3.57
CA LYS A 231 1.01 -22.51 4.56
C LYS A 231 1.99 -21.79 5.48
N SER A 232 2.04 -22.25 6.71
CA SER A 232 2.95 -21.74 7.75
C SER A 232 3.77 -22.87 8.34
N ILE A 233 5.03 -22.58 8.65
CA ILE A 233 5.92 -23.46 9.39
C ILE A 233 6.29 -22.75 10.68
N LEU A 234 5.91 -23.31 11.82
CA LEU A 234 6.10 -22.71 13.14
C LEU A 234 7.19 -23.48 13.87
N LEU A 235 8.29 -22.81 14.21
CA LEU A 235 9.26 -23.29 15.18
C LEU A 235 8.91 -22.70 16.55
N ILE A 236 8.62 -23.56 17.52
CA ILE A 236 8.53 -23.19 18.94
C ILE A 236 9.77 -23.73 19.62
N CYS A 237 10.63 -22.83 20.08
CA CYS A 237 11.97 -23.15 20.52
C CYS A 237 12.18 -22.71 21.97
N TYR A 238 12.45 -23.66 22.86
CA TYR A 238 12.74 -23.40 24.26
C TYR A 238 14.25 -23.28 24.48
N THR A 239 14.75 -22.06 24.30
CA THR A 239 16.17 -21.71 24.39
C THR A 239 16.74 -21.89 25.80
N SER A 240 18.07 -21.96 25.93
CA SER A 240 18.76 -22.13 27.23
C SER A 240 19.59 -20.91 27.68
N PHE A 241 19.21 -19.69 27.27
CA PHE A 241 19.84 -18.45 27.76
C PHE A 241 19.71 -18.24 29.27
N ILE A 242 18.70 -18.84 29.90
CA ILE A 242 18.38 -18.70 31.32
C ILE A 242 18.31 -20.10 31.92
N ASN A 243 18.95 -20.28 33.08
CA ASN A 243 18.90 -21.54 33.81
C ASN A 243 17.47 -21.81 34.31
N GLU A 244 16.98 -23.05 34.21
CA GLU A 244 15.59 -23.40 34.50
C GLU A 244 15.15 -22.99 35.91
N ASN A 245 16.06 -23.10 36.89
CA ASN A 245 15.80 -22.75 38.29
C ASN A 245 15.52 -21.25 38.53
N ASN A 246 15.89 -20.37 37.58
CA ASN A 246 15.75 -18.92 37.72
C ASN A 246 14.53 -18.36 36.96
N ARG A 247 13.73 -19.21 36.31
CA ARG A 247 12.60 -18.77 35.48
C ARG A 247 11.34 -18.51 36.30
N LYS A 248 10.62 -17.44 35.94
CA LYS A 248 9.41 -17.02 36.65
C LYS A 248 8.12 -17.62 36.06
N ASN A 249 8.07 -17.82 34.74
CA ASN A 249 6.86 -18.24 34.02
C ASN A 249 7.16 -19.37 33.02
N ARG A 250 6.27 -20.37 32.93
CA ARG A 250 6.28 -21.42 31.89
C ARG A 250 5.23 -21.12 30.83
N LEU A 251 5.53 -21.43 29.57
CA LEU A 251 4.53 -21.44 28.51
C LEU A 251 3.58 -22.63 28.71
N ASN A 252 2.31 -22.35 29.01
CA ASN A 252 1.31 -23.39 29.22
C ASN A 252 0.53 -23.68 27.94
N THR A 253 0.09 -22.64 27.24
CA THR A 253 -0.74 -22.77 26.04
C THR A 253 -0.34 -21.79 24.94
N LEU A 254 -0.63 -22.17 23.69
CA LEU A 254 -0.48 -21.34 22.50
C LEU A 254 -1.68 -21.55 21.57
N SER A 255 -2.29 -20.45 21.14
CA SER A 255 -3.36 -20.48 20.14
C SER A 255 -2.80 -20.28 18.74
N ILE A 256 -3.19 -21.15 17.81
CA ILE A 256 -2.79 -21.11 16.40
C ILE A 256 -4.02 -21.09 15.49
N GLU A 257 -3.85 -20.50 14.31
CA GLU A 257 -4.86 -20.46 13.24
C GLU A 257 -4.46 -21.45 12.14
N GLY A 258 -5.40 -22.27 11.65
CA GLY A 258 -5.13 -23.32 10.67
C GLY A 258 -5.06 -24.73 11.26
N ILE A 259 -4.87 -25.72 10.39
CA ILE A 259 -4.81 -27.15 10.71
C ILE A 259 -3.34 -27.55 10.85
N ILE A 260 -2.99 -28.28 11.91
CA ILE A 260 -1.65 -28.88 12.01
C ILE A 260 -1.65 -30.12 11.12
N ASP A 261 -0.89 -30.06 10.02
CA ASP A 261 -0.74 -31.18 9.09
C ASP A 261 0.11 -32.28 9.72
N GLU A 262 1.24 -31.89 10.30
CA GLU A 262 2.18 -32.78 10.97
C GLU A 262 3.12 -32.00 11.91
N ILE A 263 3.71 -32.71 12.87
CA ILE A 263 4.89 -32.26 13.59
C ILE A 263 6.10 -32.71 12.78
N PHE A 264 6.74 -31.77 12.09
CA PHE A 264 7.84 -32.08 11.18
C PHE A 264 9.08 -32.56 11.93
N ILE A 265 9.47 -31.86 13.00
CA ILE A 265 10.58 -32.22 13.87
C ILE A 265 10.17 -31.98 15.32
N GLU A 266 10.37 -32.98 16.17
CA GLU A 266 10.33 -32.88 17.62
C GLU A 266 11.69 -33.31 18.16
N SER A 267 12.39 -32.42 18.85
CA SER A 267 13.74 -32.73 19.34
C SER A 267 14.05 -32.07 20.68
N SER A 268 14.81 -32.80 21.50
CA SER A 268 15.40 -32.27 22.73
C SER A 268 16.76 -32.89 22.98
N ILE A 269 17.57 -32.19 23.77
CA ILE A 269 18.85 -32.69 24.25
C ILE A 269 18.87 -32.55 25.76
N ASN A 270 19.30 -33.62 26.43
CA ASN A 270 19.41 -33.65 27.88
C ASN A 270 20.72 -34.27 28.31
N ASP A 271 21.32 -33.70 29.34
CA ASP A 271 22.42 -34.30 30.06
C ASP A 271 21.93 -35.54 30.85
N LEU A 272 22.58 -36.69 30.67
CA LEU A 272 22.22 -37.94 31.35
C LEU A 272 22.73 -38.01 32.81
N LYS A 273 23.65 -37.14 33.23
CA LYS A 273 24.19 -37.16 34.60
C LYS A 273 23.41 -36.23 35.53
N GLU A 274 22.99 -36.76 36.68
CA GLU A 274 22.40 -35.99 37.77
C GLU A 274 23.29 -34.76 38.09
N ASN A 275 22.70 -33.57 38.00
CA ASN A 275 23.31 -32.22 38.14
C ASN A 275 23.90 -31.55 36.88
N ASN A 276 23.53 -31.91 35.64
CA ASN A 276 23.89 -31.16 34.41
C ASN A 276 25.39 -30.85 34.28
N ASN A 277 26.26 -31.86 34.48
CA ASN A 277 27.72 -31.67 34.55
C ASN A 277 28.51 -32.53 33.54
N SER A 278 27.93 -32.89 32.40
CA SER A 278 28.64 -33.57 31.30
C SER A 278 29.89 -32.82 30.85
N ILE A 279 29.87 -31.49 30.90
CA ILE A 279 31.05 -30.65 30.64
C ILE A 279 32.16 -30.89 31.69
N LYS A 280 31.82 -30.97 32.98
CA LYS A 280 32.82 -31.20 34.06
C LYS A 280 33.44 -32.58 34.00
N HIS A 281 32.74 -33.55 33.43
CA HIS A 281 33.20 -34.92 33.27
C HIS A 281 33.76 -35.22 31.87
N PHE A 282 33.82 -34.23 30.99
CA PHE A 282 34.42 -34.37 29.68
C PHE A 282 35.92 -34.64 29.83
N LYS A 283 36.40 -35.70 29.18
CA LYS A 283 37.83 -36.02 29.11
C LYS A 283 38.34 -35.71 27.70
N LYS A 284 39.18 -34.68 27.61
CA LYS A 284 39.87 -34.31 26.37
C LYS A 284 40.80 -35.45 25.94
N SER A 285 40.66 -35.92 24.71
CA SER A 285 41.53 -36.94 24.11
C SER A 285 42.88 -36.31 23.70
N GLU A 286 43.98 -37.03 23.90
CA GLU A 286 45.32 -36.60 23.46
C GLU A 286 45.52 -36.78 21.95
N ASP A 287 44.82 -37.75 21.33
CA ASP A 287 45.09 -38.19 19.96
C ASP A 287 44.24 -37.46 18.90
N PHE A 288 43.04 -37.02 19.27
CA PHE A 288 42.06 -36.42 18.34
C PHE A 288 41.13 -35.44 19.08
N ILE A 289 40.47 -34.56 18.34
CA ILE A 289 39.49 -33.63 18.89
C ILE A 289 38.15 -34.38 19.07
N ASN A 290 37.71 -34.54 20.32
CA ASN A 290 36.49 -35.26 20.69
C ASN A 290 35.43 -34.34 21.31
N GLY A 291 34.16 -34.70 21.09
CA GLY A 291 32.98 -34.05 21.67
C GLY A 291 32.52 -34.66 22.98
N ILE A 292 31.50 -34.06 23.59
CA ILE A 292 30.84 -34.62 24.78
C ILE A 292 30.15 -35.94 24.43
N GLU A 293 30.40 -36.98 25.24
CA GLU A 293 29.74 -38.28 25.16
C GLU A 293 28.69 -38.44 26.28
N ASN A 294 27.73 -39.35 26.12
CA ASN A 294 26.64 -39.64 27.07
C ASN A 294 25.59 -38.51 27.20
N LEU A 295 25.15 -37.96 26.07
CA LEU A 295 24.01 -37.07 26.01
C LEU A 295 22.78 -37.84 25.52
N ASN A 296 21.61 -37.56 26.08
CA ASN A 296 20.35 -38.07 25.56
C ASN A 296 19.83 -37.11 24.50
N VAL A 297 20.10 -37.42 23.24
CA VAL A 297 19.59 -36.68 22.09
C VAL A 297 18.34 -37.38 21.59
N TYR A 298 17.21 -36.67 21.69
CA TYR A 298 15.92 -37.10 21.16
C TYR A 298 15.66 -36.39 19.84
N LEU A 299 15.33 -37.15 18.81
CA LEU A 299 14.87 -36.66 17.52
C LEU A 299 13.75 -37.58 17.04
N ASN A 300 12.63 -36.97 16.69
CA ASN A 300 11.51 -37.64 16.05
C ASN A 300 11.03 -36.75 14.90
N GLU A 301 10.67 -37.36 13.77
CA GLU A 301 10.37 -36.65 12.53
C GLU A 301 9.03 -37.12 11.97
N SER A 302 8.29 -36.19 11.38
CA SER A 302 7.01 -36.45 10.70
C SER A 302 6.01 -37.26 11.56
N ILE A 303 5.72 -36.76 12.76
CA ILE A 303 4.79 -37.42 13.69
C ILE A 303 3.43 -36.74 13.76
N ASN A 304 2.42 -37.52 14.12
CA ASN A 304 1.08 -37.02 14.40
C ASN A 304 1.06 -36.28 15.74
N VAL A 305 0.11 -35.35 15.89
CA VAL A 305 0.01 -34.54 17.11
C VAL A 305 -0.30 -35.39 18.35
N GLU A 306 -1.05 -36.48 18.19
CA GLU A 306 -1.38 -37.42 19.27
C GLU A 306 -0.15 -38.18 19.80
N GLU A 307 0.88 -38.34 18.96
CA GLU A 307 2.12 -39.05 19.29
C GLU A 307 3.19 -38.12 19.89
N SER A 308 2.91 -36.82 19.97
CA SER A 308 3.85 -35.80 20.46
C SER A 308 4.23 -36.02 21.92
N ARG A 309 5.53 -35.94 22.23
CA ARG A 309 6.01 -35.91 23.61
C ARG A 309 5.89 -34.53 24.24
N PHE A 310 5.84 -33.46 23.44
CA PHE A 310 5.91 -32.08 23.96
C PHE A 310 4.56 -31.38 24.05
N ILE A 311 3.58 -31.76 23.23
CA ILE A 311 2.31 -31.04 23.15
C ILE A 311 1.11 -31.97 23.20
N ASN A 312 -0.02 -31.41 23.59
CA ASN A 312 -1.37 -31.94 23.41
C ASN A 312 -2.24 -30.86 22.76
N LEU A 313 -3.28 -31.30 22.04
CA LEU A 313 -4.32 -30.39 21.57
C LEU A 313 -5.54 -30.49 22.48
N THR A 314 -5.99 -29.33 22.95
CA THR A 314 -7.24 -29.21 23.73
C THR A 314 -8.48 -29.02 22.84
N SER A 315 -8.24 -28.65 21.59
CA SER A 315 -9.25 -28.44 20.54
C SER A 315 -9.09 -29.48 19.44
N GLU A 316 -10.18 -29.85 18.78
CA GLU A 316 -10.16 -30.81 17.68
C GLU A 316 -9.29 -30.31 16.50
N ASN A 317 -8.38 -31.15 16.01
CA ASN A 317 -7.58 -30.86 14.81
C ASN A 317 -8.34 -31.24 13.52
N SER A 318 -9.60 -30.82 13.40
CA SER A 318 -10.46 -31.15 12.27
C SER A 318 -10.60 -29.98 11.30
N PRO A 319 -10.70 -30.21 9.97
CA PRO A 319 -11.02 -29.17 9.00
C PRO A 319 -12.37 -28.47 9.26
N ASP A 320 -13.28 -29.13 9.98
CA ASP A 320 -14.61 -28.62 10.32
C ASP A 320 -14.62 -27.74 11.58
N TYR A 321 -13.53 -27.76 12.36
CA TYR A 321 -13.43 -26.93 13.56
C TYR A 321 -13.17 -25.46 13.21
N ILE A 322 -14.16 -24.62 13.52
CA ILE A 322 -14.13 -23.17 13.31
C ILE A 322 -13.61 -22.50 14.59
N GLY A 323 -12.34 -22.10 14.58
CA GLY A 323 -11.73 -21.39 15.69
C GLY A 323 -10.21 -21.52 15.73
N TYR A 324 -9.61 -20.93 16.76
CA TYR A 324 -8.20 -21.13 17.07
C TYR A 324 -8.01 -22.51 17.71
N ARG A 325 -6.98 -23.23 17.27
CA ARG A 325 -6.57 -24.45 17.94
C ARG A 325 -5.64 -24.09 19.09
N THR A 326 -5.84 -24.72 20.24
CA THR A 326 -5.03 -24.43 21.44
C THR A 326 -4.13 -25.61 21.74
N ILE A 327 -2.83 -25.35 21.59
CA ILE A 327 -1.73 -26.24 21.94
C ILE A 327 -1.47 -26.09 23.44
N GLU A 328 -1.46 -27.20 24.18
CA GLU A 328 -1.02 -27.28 25.57
C GLU A 328 0.36 -27.95 25.62
N PHE A 329 1.30 -27.34 26.34
CA PHE A 329 2.67 -27.87 26.44
C PHE A 329 2.82 -28.80 27.65
N LYS A 330 3.35 -30.00 27.40
CA LYS A 330 3.63 -31.03 28.41
C LYS A 330 4.87 -30.70 29.23
N GLU A 331 5.09 -31.45 30.31
CA GLU A 331 6.20 -31.25 31.23
C GLU A 331 7.58 -31.48 30.56
N GLU A 332 7.62 -32.34 29.55
CA GLU A 332 8.80 -32.71 28.79
C GLU A 332 9.31 -31.60 27.88
N PHE A 333 8.47 -30.61 27.52
CA PHE A 333 8.91 -29.44 26.78
C PHE A 333 9.62 -28.46 27.71
N LYS A 334 10.95 -28.55 27.71
CA LYS A 334 11.84 -27.83 28.63
C LYS A 334 13.04 -27.22 27.90
N SER A 335 13.93 -26.55 28.63
CA SER A 335 15.11 -25.89 28.05
C SER A 335 15.93 -26.87 27.20
N GLY A 336 16.33 -26.46 25.99
CA GLY A 336 16.99 -27.38 25.05
C GLY A 336 16.05 -28.26 24.26
N SER A 337 14.78 -27.84 24.11
CA SER A 337 13.79 -28.55 23.29
C SER A 337 13.21 -27.62 22.24
N PHE A 338 12.86 -28.16 21.09
CA PHE A 338 12.11 -27.44 20.07
C PHE A 338 11.14 -28.35 19.33
N ILE A 339 10.10 -27.75 18.77
CA ILE A 339 9.10 -28.41 17.93
C ILE A 339 8.83 -27.57 16.68
N ILE A 340 8.72 -28.23 15.53
CA ILE A 340 8.41 -27.60 14.24
C ILE A 340 7.09 -28.16 13.73
N LEU A 341 6.11 -27.28 13.54
CA LEU A 341 4.76 -27.62 13.09
C LEU A 341 4.55 -27.17 11.65
N LYS A 342 3.98 -28.03 10.81
CA LYS A 342 3.44 -27.63 9.51
C LYS A 342 1.96 -27.31 9.65
N ILE A 343 1.58 -26.11 9.21
CA ILE A 343 0.21 -25.63 9.35
C ILE A 343 -0.34 -25.23 7.99
N SER A 344 -1.46 -25.82 7.61
CA SER A 344 -2.23 -25.44 6.43
C SER A 344 -3.41 -24.52 6.80
N PRO A 345 -3.80 -23.60 5.89
CA PRO A 345 -4.99 -22.79 6.10
C PRO A 345 -6.24 -23.67 6.16
N LEU A 346 -7.26 -23.21 6.88
CA LEU A 346 -8.56 -23.89 6.90
C LEU A 346 -9.19 -23.95 5.49
N PRO A 347 -9.97 -25.00 5.15
CA PRO A 347 -10.59 -25.12 3.84
C PRO A 347 -11.43 -23.91 3.45
N GLN A 348 -12.16 -23.32 4.41
CA GLN A 348 -12.98 -22.13 4.16
C GLN A 348 -12.11 -20.93 3.78
N ILE A 349 -10.95 -20.75 4.43
CA ILE A 349 -9.99 -19.69 4.11
C ILE A 349 -9.37 -19.94 2.72
N HIS A 350 -9.03 -21.20 2.42
CA HIS A 350 -8.48 -21.58 1.12
C HIS A 350 -9.48 -21.28 -0.03
N GLU A 351 -10.76 -21.56 0.18
CA GLU A 351 -11.82 -21.19 -0.76
C GLU A 351 -11.89 -19.68 -0.98
N GLN A 352 -11.83 -18.87 0.09
CA GLN A 352 -11.82 -17.41 -0.04
C GLN A 352 -10.59 -16.88 -0.78
N ILE A 353 -9.40 -17.46 -0.53
CA ILE A 353 -8.19 -17.12 -1.29
C ILE A 353 -8.38 -17.44 -2.77
N ASN A 354 -8.98 -18.59 -3.10
CA ASN A 354 -9.27 -18.95 -4.49
C ASN A 354 -10.28 -18.00 -5.14
N ASN A 355 -11.31 -17.57 -4.40
CA ASN A 355 -12.25 -16.54 -4.84
C ASN A 355 -11.52 -15.23 -5.14
N ILE A 356 -10.63 -14.78 -4.25
CA ILE A 356 -9.80 -13.59 -4.48
C ILE A 356 -8.90 -13.77 -5.71
N LYS A 357 -8.27 -14.93 -5.90
CA LYS A 357 -7.47 -15.22 -7.11
C LYS A 357 -8.33 -15.17 -8.39
N GLN A 358 -9.58 -15.61 -8.35
CA GLN A 358 -10.52 -15.47 -9.47
C GLN A 358 -10.92 -14.01 -9.71
N ILE A 359 -11.18 -13.24 -8.65
CA ILE A 359 -11.42 -11.80 -8.73
C ILE A 359 -10.22 -11.09 -9.36
N MET A 360 -9.00 -11.44 -8.97
CA MET A 360 -7.78 -10.89 -9.55
C MET A 360 -7.66 -11.15 -11.06
N LYS A 361 -8.10 -12.32 -11.53
CA LYS A 361 -8.16 -12.61 -12.98
C LYS A 361 -9.17 -11.72 -13.71
N GLN A 362 -10.20 -11.19 -13.04
CA GLN A 362 -11.15 -10.26 -13.66
C GLN A 362 -10.49 -8.96 -14.10
N PHE A 363 -9.46 -8.50 -13.39
CA PHE A 363 -8.78 -7.25 -13.73
C PHE A 363 -7.96 -7.35 -15.03
N SER A 364 -7.46 -8.55 -15.36
CA SER A 364 -6.74 -8.78 -16.61
C SER A 364 -7.65 -9.15 -17.79
N ASN A 365 -8.95 -9.38 -17.55
CA ASN A 365 -9.90 -9.81 -18.58
C ASN A 365 -10.92 -8.71 -18.88
N SER A 366 -10.89 -8.16 -20.10
CA SER A 366 -11.80 -7.10 -20.57
C SER A 366 -13.28 -7.51 -20.67
N THR A 367 -13.58 -8.81 -20.65
CA THR A 367 -14.96 -9.34 -20.65
C THR A 367 -15.47 -9.70 -19.25
N SER A 368 -14.71 -9.39 -18.20
CA SER A 368 -15.07 -9.71 -16.82
C SER A 368 -16.29 -8.95 -16.32
N GLN A 369 -16.89 -9.43 -15.23
CA GLN A 369 -18.00 -8.75 -14.57
C GLN A 369 -17.61 -7.33 -14.14
N PHE A 370 -16.44 -7.15 -13.53
CA PHE A 370 -15.94 -5.83 -13.15
C PHE A 370 -15.84 -4.89 -14.35
N ASN A 371 -15.24 -5.34 -15.46
CA ASN A 371 -15.13 -4.53 -16.68
C ASN A 371 -16.50 -4.19 -17.30
N LYS A 372 -17.51 -5.05 -17.15
CA LYS A 372 -18.89 -4.75 -17.57
C LYS A 372 -19.51 -3.65 -16.70
N ILE A 373 -19.36 -3.74 -15.38
CA ILE A 373 -19.88 -2.75 -14.44
C ILE A 373 -19.26 -1.37 -14.70
N ILE A 374 -17.94 -1.29 -14.85
CA ILE A 374 -17.29 0.02 -15.03
C ILE A 374 -17.62 0.65 -16.38
N LYS A 375 -17.89 -0.13 -17.44
CA LYS A 375 -18.23 0.39 -18.77
C LYS A 375 -19.47 1.28 -18.78
N ASP A 376 -20.41 1.01 -17.88
CA ASP A 376 -21.66 1.78 -17.76
C ASP A 376 -21.48 3.06 -16.94
N LEU A 377 -20.33 3.27 -16.29
CA LEU A 377 -20.05 4.46 -15.50
C LEU A 377 -19.69 5.65 -16.39
N THR A 378 -20.31 6.79 -16.14
CA THR A 378 -19.97 8.08 -16.76
C THR A 378 -18.84 8.78 -16.01
N LEU A 379 -18.32 9.88 -16.57
CA LEU A 379 -17.34 10.73 -15.86
C LEU A 379 -17.90 11.33 -14.55
N ILE A 380 -19.22 11.53 -14.47
CA ILE A 380 -19.90 12.00 -13.24
C ILE A 380 -19.96 10.89 -12.19
N ASP A 381 -20.21 9.66 -12.60
CA ASP A 381 -20.19 8.52 -11.67
C ASP A 381 -18.76 8.27 -11.16
N LEU A 382 -17.76 8.42 -12.03
CA LEU A 382 -16.34 8.30 -11.68
C LEU A 382 -15.87 9.38 -10.71
N GLU A 383 -16.39 10.60 -10.80
CA GLU A 383 -16.13 11.64 -9.79
C GLU A 383 -16.55 11.15 -8.40
N ARG A 384 -17.74 10.55 -8.29
CA ARG A 384 -18.20 9.96 -7.03
C ARG A 384 -17.32 8.81 -6.59
N VAL A 385 -16.97 7.89 -7.48
CA VAL A 385 -16.16 6.71 -7.12
C VAL A 385 -14.75 7.12 -6.64
N LEU A 386 -14.12 8.07 -7.31
CA LEU A 386 -12.71 8.40 -7.11
C LEU A 386 -12.47 9.54 -6.13
N TYR A 387 -13.33 10.56 -6.11
CA TYR A 387 -13.07 11.84 -5.44
C TYR A 387 -14.13 12.15 -4.38
N ARG A 388 -15.01 13.14 -4.60
CA ARG A 388 -15.91 13.74 -3.61
C ARG A 388 -15.25 14.27 -2.34
N THR A 389 -15.34 15.57 -2.13
CA THR A 389 -14.96 16.20 -0.86
C THR A 389 -16.06 16.00 0.20
N SER A 390 -15.71 16.26 1.47
CA SER A 390 -16.66 16.25 2.60
C SER A 390 -17.90 17.13 2.33
N ALA A 391 -17.69 18.35 1.87
CA ALA A 391 -18.76 19.31 1.63
C ALA A 391 -19.68 18.91 0.46
N GLU A 392 -19.16 18.18 -0.53
CA GLU A 392 -19.95 17.64 -1.63
C GLU A 392 -20.75 16.41 -1.19
N GLU A 393 -20.12 15.47 -0.48
CA GLU A 393 -20.78 14.25 -0.02
C GLU A 393 -21.91 14.55 0.98
N GLN A 394 -21.67 15.45 1.93
CA GLN A 394 -22.70 15.88 2.89
C GLN A 394 -23.89 16.56 2.19
N SER A 395 -23.66 17.27 1.07
CA SER A 395 -24.72 17.94 0.33
C SER A 395 -25.76 17.00 -0.25
N ASP A 396 -25.41 15.71 -0.43
CA ASP A 396 -26.33 14.71 -0.97
C ASP A 396 -27.39 14.27 0.07
N GLY A 397 -27.12 14.49 1.36
CA GLY A 397 -28.04 14.21 2.46
C GLY A 397 -28.18 12.72 2.80
N LYS A 398 -27.22 11.88 2.40
CA LYS A 398 -27.27 10.41 2.59
C LYS A 398 -26.48 9.90 3.80
N GLY A 399 -25.97 10.79 4.66
CA GLY A 399 -25.31 10.43 5.92
C GLY A 399 -23.84 10.00 5.80
N PHE A 400 -23.22 10.16 4.63
CA PHE A 400 -21.79 9.90 4.43
C PHE A 400 -20.97 11.19 4.54
N ASP A 401 -19.71 11.02 4.95
CA ASP A 401 -18.68 12.06 5.00
C ASP A 401 -17.32 11.39 4.72
N VAL A 402 -16.24 12.17 4.64
CA VAL A 402 -14.87 11.64 4.53
C VAL A 402 -14.57 10.68 5.67
N TYR A 403 -13.99 9.53 5.34
CA TYR A 403 -13.61 8.55 6.36
C TYR A 403 -12.53 9.13 7.28
N ILE A 404 -12.66 8.87 8.58
CA ILE A 404 -11.70 9.30 9.60
C ILE A 404 -10.91 8.07 10.04
N ILE A 405 -9.61 8.08 9.75
CA ILE A 405 -8.71 7.02 10.20
C ILE A 405 -8.26 7.38 11.63
N PRO A 406 -8.50 6.51 12.63
CA PRO A 406 -7.98 6.72 13.98
C PRO A 406 -6.47 6.96 13.96
N ASP A 407 -5.98 7.91 14.77
CA ASP A 407 -4.55 8.27 14.87
C ASP A 407 -3.89 8.80 13.57
N TYR A 408 -4.69 9.16 12.56
CA TYR A 408 -4.22 9.81 11.33
C TYR A 408 -5.03 11.06 10.98
N GLY A 409 -6.37 10.95 10.98
CA GLY A 409 -7.28 12.07 10.71
C GLY A 409 -8.23 11.85 9.54
N LYS A 410 -8.83 12.94 9.07
CA LYS A 410 -9.79 12.96 7.97
C LYS A 410 -9.09 12.77 6.62
N LEU A 411 -9.68 11.96 5.75
CA LEU A 411 -9.25 11.87 4.36
C LEU A 411 -9.63 13.13 3.57
N ASN A 412 -8.85 13.43 2.52
CA ASN A 412 -9.12 14.58 1.63
C ASN A 412 -10.32 14.35 0.71
N TYR A 413 -10.61 13.09 0.38
CA TYR A 413 -11.70 12.65 -0.48
C TYR A 413 -12.41 11.44 0.15
N CYS A 414 -13.69 11.28 -0.14
CA CYS A 414 -14.50 10.12 0.24
C CYS A 414 -14.21 8.90 -0.65
N GLY A 415 -13.81 9.15 -1.90
CA GLY A 415 -13.54 8.14 -2.91
C GLY A 415 -12.15 7.51 -2.82
N LEU A 416 -11.89 6.62 -3.77
CA LEU A 416 -10.69 5.77 -3.77
C LEU A 416 -9.37 6.54 -3.89
N GLN A 417 -9.36 7.76 -4.44
CA GLN A 417 -8.15 8.57 -4.59
C GLN A 417 -7.45 8.79 -3.26
N ALA A 418 -8.19 9.15 -2.20
CA ALA A 418 -7.58 9.44 -0.91
C ALA A 418 -6.92 8.19 -0.31
N ILE A 419 -7.57 7.04 -0.47
CA ILE A 419 -7.08 5.75 0.02
C ILE A 419 -5.81 5.34 -0.74
N ILE A 420 -5.83 5.41 -2.07
CA ILE A 420 -4.67 5.08 -2.92
C ILE A 420 -3.46 5.97 -2.63
N THR A 421 -3.69 7.27 -2.41
CA THR A 421 -2.60 8.22 -2.12
C THR A 421 -1.82 7.80 -0.86
N ILE A 422 -2.52 7.26 0.14
CA ILE A 422 -1.91 6.75 1.37
C ILE A 422 -1.30 5.36 1.15
N LEU A 423 -2.05 4.45 0.51
CA LEU A 423 -1.61 3.08 0.24
C LEU A 423 -0.34 3.02 -0.63
N ASP A 424 -0.18 3.94 -1.58
CA ASP A 424 1.02 4.01 -2.43
C ASP A 424 2.29 4.23 -1.59
N GLN A 425 2.23 5.08 -0.56
CA GLN A 425 3.34 5.30 0.37
C GLN A 425 3.55 4.11 1.29
N ILE A 426 2.47 3.55 1.84
CA ILE A 426 2.53 2.37 2.71
C ILE A 426 3.16 1.19 1.97
N ARG A 427 2.76 0.95 0.73
CA ARG A 427 3.26 -0.16 -0.10
C ARG A 427 4.71 0.04 -0.50
N LEU A 428 5.12 1.26 -0.84
CA LEU A 428 6.51 1.57 -1.21
C LEU A 428 7.50 1.26 -0.09
N PHE A 429 7.11 1.55 1.16
CA PHE A 429 7.96 1.37 2.35
C PHE A 429 7.53 0.21 3.25
N ASN A 430 6.55 -0.58 2.81
CA ASN A 430 5.93 -1.70 3.54
C ASN A 430 5.57 -1.35 5.01
N GLN A 431 4.89 -0.22 5.22
CA GLN A 431 4.63 0.33 6.56
C GLN A 431 3.48 -0.37 7.29
N LEU A 432 3.74 -1.56 7.85
CA LEU A 432 2.72 -2.37 8.53
C LEU A 432 2.16 -1.79 9.85
N LYS A 433 2.77 -0.71 10.35
CA LYS A 433 2.36 0.04 11.54
C LYS A 433 1.60 1.32 11.23
N HIS A 434 1.39 1.65 9.95
CA HIS A 434 0.66 2.86 9.57
C HIS A 434 -0.78 2.81 10.11
N PRO A 435 -1.38 3.91 10.61
CA PRO A 435 -2.71 3.90 11.20
C PRO A 435 -3.81 3.28 10.31
N LEU A 436 -3.78 3.55 9.00
CA LEU A 436 -4.66 2.88 8.02
C LEU A 436 -4.56 1.35 8.05
N VAL A 437 -3.35 0.80 8.16
CA VAL A 437 -3.11 -0.64 8.24
C VAL A 437 -3.64 -1.20 9.55
N LEU A 438 -3.42 -0.48 10.66
CA LEU A 438 -3.94 -0.87 11.97
C LEU A 438 -5.48 -0.87 11.98
N ASN A 439 -6.11 0.15 11.39
CA ASN A 439 -7.56 0.23 11.23
C ASN A 439 -8.12 -0.98 10.45
N LEU A 440 -7.49 -1.35 9.32
CA LEU A 440 -7.87 -2.52 8.54
C LEU A 440 -7.66 -3.86 9.28
N LYS A 441 -6.65 -3.93 10.16
CA LYS A 441 -6.42 -5.10 11.04
C LYS A 441 -7.48 -5.20 12.15
N GLN A 442 -7.92 -4.05 12.67
CA GLN A 442 -8.85 -3.98 13.79
C GLN A 442 -10.31 -4.21 13.37
N GLY A 443 -10.69 -3.86 12.14
CA GLY A 443 -12.06 -4.07 11.69
C GLY A 443 -12.30 -3.78 10.22
N ASN A 444 -13.53 -4.07 9.79
CA ASN A 444 -13.95 -3.99 8.39
C ASN A 444 -14.57 -2.63 8.01
N TRP A 445 -14.43 -1.62 8.87
CA TRP A 445 -15.19 -0.36 8.75
C TRP A 445 -14.93 0.38 7.45
N LEU A 446 -13.68 0.48 7.01
CA LEU A 446 -13.34 1.14 5.74
C LEU A 446 -13.91 0.38 4.53
N MET A 447 -13.86 -0.95 4.54
CA MET A 447 -14.46 -1.79 3.49
C MET A 447 -15.97 -1.57 3.39
N ASN A 448 -16.66 -1.59 4.54
CA ASN A 448 -18.09 -1.33 4.63
C ASN A 448 -18.44 0.11 4.21
N TYR A 449 -17.60 1.08 4.57
CA TYR A 449 -17.77 2.47 4.17
C TYR A 449 -17.74 2.62 2.65
N ILE A 450 -16.75 2.03 1.97
CA ILE A 450 -16.61 2.11 0.51
C ILE A 450 -17.84 1.49 -0.19
N SER A 451 -18.24 0.28 0.19
CA SER A 451 -19.35 -0.41 -0.46
C SER A 451 -20.70 0.27 -0.21
N ASN A 452 -21.00 0.63 1.04
CA ASN A 452 -22.28 1.26 1.39
C ASN A 452 -22.45 2.66 0.79
N ARG A 453 -21.36 3.43 0.70
CA ARG A 453 -21.37 4.73 0.05
C ARG A 453 -21.77 4.61 -1.43
N LEU A 454 -21.18 3.66 -2.16
CA LEU A 454 -21.48 3.46 -3.59
C LEU A 454 -22.86 2.83 -3.82
N LYS A 455 -23.33 1.96 -2.93
CA LYS A 455 -24.69 1.36 -3.01
C LYS A 455 -25.82 2.38 -2.85
N SER A 456 -25.53 3.55 -2.31
CA SER A 456 -26.53 4.60 -2.05
C SER A 456 -27.03 5.32 -3.32
N TYR A 457 -26.43 5.05 -4.48
CA TYR A 457 -26.80 5.65 -5.76
C TYR A 457 -27.01 4.57 -6.81
N SER A 458 -28.06 4.71 -7.63
CA SER A 458 -28.42 3.72 -8.66
C SER A 458 -27.27 3.40 -9.62
N ASN A 459 -26.55 4.42 -10.10
CA ASN A 459 -25.51 4.26 -11.11
C ASN A 459 -24.26 3.56 -10.57
N THR A 460 -23.91 3.78 -9.30
CA THR A 460 -22.74 3.14 -8.66
C THR A 460 -23.11 1.91 -7.85
N LYS A 461 -24.40 1.54 -7.80
CA LYS A 461 -24.89 0.46 -6.95
C LYS A 461 -24.24 -0.88 -7.26
N GLN A 462 -24.18 -1.25 -8.55
CA GLN A 462 -23.56 -2.50 -8.97
C GLN A 462 -22.08 -2.57 -8.60
N LEU A 463 -21.36 -1.45 -8.67
CA LEU A 463 -19.97 -1.37 -8.24
C LEU A 463 -19.84 -1.52 -6.71
N GLY A 464 -20.75 -0.90 -5.95
CA GLY A 464 -20.81 -1.04 -4.49
C GLY A 464 -21.10 -2.48 -4.05
N GLU A 465 -22.04 -3.16 -4.71
CA GLU A 465 -22.36 -4.59 -4.50
C GLU A 465 -21.17 -5.48 -4.86
N TRP A 466 -20.47 -5.15 -5.95
CA TRP A 466 -19.24 -5.86 -6.32
C TRP A 466 -18.16 -5.72 -5.24
N TYR A 467 -17.91 -4.51 -4.72
CA TYR A 467 -16.96 -4.30 -3.63
C TYR A 467 -17.37 -5.02 -2.35
N GLU A 468 -18.65 -5.00 -1.98
CA GLU A 468 -19.16 -5.73 -0.81
C GLU A 468 -18.89 -7.24 -0.92
N ASN A 469 -19.17 -7.83 -2.08
CA ASN A 469 -18.91 -9.24 -2.33
C ASN A 469 -17.41 -9.56 -2.19
N VAL A 470 -16.54 -8.75 -2.79
CA VAL A 470 -15.08 -8.93 -2.70
C VAL A 470 -14.58 -8.77 -1.25
N PHE A 471 -15.06 -7.74 -0.55
CA PHE A 471 -14.65 -7.47 0.83
C PHE A 471 -15.16 -8.52 1.82
N SER A 472 -16.29 -9.18 1.54
CA SER A 472 -16.77 -10.30 2.36
C SER A 472 -15.76 -11.45 2.37
N SER A 473 -15.20 -11.81 1.21
CA SER A 473 -14.11 -12.80 1.11
C SER A 473 -12.84 -12.36 1.83
N ILE A 474 -12.43 -11.09 1.70
CA ILE A 474 -11.23 -10.57 2.38
C ILE A 474 -11.42 -10.58 3.91
N SER A 475 -12.62 -10.25 4.38
CA SER A 475 -12.90 -10.12 5.81
C SER A 475 -12.77 -11.42 6.62
N LEU A 476 -12.80 -12.56 5.93
CA LEU A 476 -12.61 -13.91 6.49
C LEU A 476 -11.14 -14.34 6.55
N LEU A 477 -10.22 -13.58 5.96
CA LEU A 477 -8.79 -13.84 6.06
C LEU A 477 -8.27 -13.44 7.44
N SER A 478 -7.12 -14.01 7.81
CA SER A 478 -6.37 -13.59 9.00
C SER A 478 -6.15 -12.08 8.99
N ARG A 479 -6.33 -11.44 10.14
CA ARG A 479 -6.25 -9.97 10.27
C ARG A 479 -4.93 -9.39 9.77
N LEU A 480 -3.84 -10.16 9.89
CA LEU A 480 -2.52 -9.76 9.39
C LEU A 480 -2.49 -9.61 7.86
N MET A 481 -3.30 -10.37 7.13
CA MET A 481 -3.31 -10.44 5.66
C MET A 481 -4.30 -9.47 5.00
N ILE A 482 -5.35 -9.06 5.73
CA ILE A 482 -6.39 -8.16 5.21
C ILE A 482 -5.81 -6.91 4.54
N PRO A 483 -4.85 -6.16 5.13
CA PRO A 483 -4.35 -4.93 4.51
C PRO A 483 -3.70 -5.15 3.14
N ALA A 484 -2.92 -6.22 2.99
CA ALA A 484 -2.25 -6.53 1.73
C ALA A 484 -3.25 -6.89 0.62
N TYR A 485 -4.28 -7.68 0.96
CA TYR A 485 -5.33 -8.05 0.02
C TYR A 485 -6.28 -6.90 -0.30
N PHE A 486 -6.59 -6.06 0.68
CA PHE A 486 -7.36 -4.83 0.49
C PHE A 486 -6.65 -3.90 -0.49
N ASP A 487 -5.36 -3.61 -0.29
CA ASP A 487 -4.56 -2.82 -1.24
C ASP A 487 -4.54 -3.43 -2.63
N LEU A 488 -4.39 -4.75 -2.74
CA LEU A 488 -4.39 -5.43 -4.02
C LEU A 488 -5.70 -5.18 -4.79
N ILE A 489 -6.85 -5.30 -4.15
CA ILE A 489 -8.14 -5.05 -4.79
C ILE A 489 -8.29 -3.56 -5.14
N ILE A 490 -8.05 -2.67 -4.18
CA ILE A 490 -8.26 -1.22 -4.34
C ILE A 490 -7.35 -0.65 -5.44
N ARG A 491 -6.09 -1.08 -5.51
CA ARG A 491 -5.14 -0.65 -6.53
C ARG A 491 -5.56 -1.06 -7.92
N ASN A 492 -5.85 -2.35 -8.13
CA ASN A 492 -6.20 -2.85 -9.47
C ASN A 492 -7.55 -2.30 -9.94
N SER A 493 -8.54 -2.16 -9.04
CA SER A 493 -9.81 -1.54 -9.39
C SER A 493 -9.65 -0.05 -9.71
N TYR A 494 -8.85 0.69 -8.93
CA TYR A 494 -8.55 2.09 -9.17
C TYR A 494 -7.81 2.33 -10.51
N GLU A 495 -6.80 1.51 -10.82
CA GLU A 495 -6.08 1.58 -12.09
C GLU A 495 -7.04 1.42 -13.29
N LEU A 496 -7.95 0.44 -13.24
CA LEU A 496 -8.95 0.25 -14.31
C LEU A 496 -10.01 1.37 -14.36
N LEU A 497 -10.43 1.92 -13.22
CA LEU A 497 -11.34 3.06 -13.19
C LEU A 497 -10.69 4.31 -13.80
N LEU A 498 -9.39 4.53 -13.57
CA LEU A 498 -8.63 5.58 -14.24
C LEU A 498 -8.53 5.33 -15.75
N GLU A 499 -8.18 4.12 -16.18
CA GLU A 499 -8.12 3.80 -17.62
C GLU A 499 -9.49 3.95 -18.30
N HIS A 500 -10.57 3.53 -17.64
CA HIS A 500 -11.93 3.78 -18.11
C HIS A 500 -12.21 5.28 -18.25
N SER A 501 -11.82 6.08 -17.24
CA SER A 501 -11.99 7.53 -17.29
C SER A 501 -11.27 8.19 -18.48
N TYR A 502 -10.07 7.71 -18.84
CA TYR A 502 -9.35 8.19 -20.01
C TYR A 502 -10.02 7.75 -21.30
N SER A 503 -10.60 6.55 -21.33
CA SER A 503 -11.31 6.03 -22.50
C SER A 503 -12.58 6.81 -22.85
N LEU A 504 -13.21 7.44 -21.85
CA LEU A 504 -14.36 8.33 -22.03
C LEU A 504 -13.97 9.74 -22.50
N MET A 505 -12.68 10.09 -22.41
CA MET A 505 -12.18 11.40 -22.83
C MET A 505 -11.72 11.39 -24.28
N SER A 506 -11.51 12.59 -24.82
CA SER A 506 -11.05 12.80 -26.20
C SER A 506 -9.75 12.01 -26.52
N PRO A 507 -9.49 11.72 -27.81
CA PRO A 507 -8.23 11.11 -28.25
C PRO A 507 -6.98 11.88 -27.79
N PHE A 508 -7.09 13.20 -27.68
CA PHE A 508 -6.01 14.05 -27.16
C PHE A 508 -5.61 13.63 -25.74
N ILE A 509 -6.56 13.24 -24.88
CA ILE A 509 -6.26 12.79 -23.53
C ILE A 509 -5.86 11.32 -23.49
N SER A 510 -6.68 10.43 -24.08
CA SER A 510 -6.45 8.98 -23.97
C SER A 510 -5.10 8.54 -24.52
N GLN A 511 -4.61 9.20 -25.58
CA GLN A 511 -3.34 8.88 -26.24
C GLN A 511 -2.14 9.71 -25.74
N SER A 512 -2.35 10.58 -24.75
CA SER A 512 -1.30 11.49 -24.26
C SER A 512 -0.30 10.86 -23.29
N SER A 513 0.64 11.67 -22.80
CA SER A 513 1.56 11.28 -21.73
C SER A 513 0.84 11.11 -20.39
N LYS A 514 1.51 10.44 -19.45
CA LYS A 514 1.00 10.28 -18.08
C LYS A 514 0.69 11.63 -17.41
N PHE A 515 1.48 12.67 -17.67
CA PHE A 515 1.27 13.99 -17.09
C PHE A 515 -0.04 14.63 -17.57
N VAL A 516 -0.31 14.60 -18.88
CA VAL A 516 -1.55 15.17 -19.44
C VAL A 516 -2.77 14.40 -18.94
N ARG A 517 -2.69 13.06 -18.87
CA ARG A 517 -3.70 12.21 -18.24
C ARG A 517 -3.92 12.56 -16.76
N GLN A 518 -2.86 12.79 -15.99
CA GLN A 518 -2.99 13.23 -14.60
C GLN A 518 -3.66 14.60 -14.47
N LEU A 519 -3.37 15.55 -15.36
CA LEU A 519 -4.05 16.85 -15.39
C LEU A 519 -5.53 16.71 -15.76
N SER A 520 -5.89 15.79 -16.67
CA SER A 520 -7.27 15.60 -17.09
C SER A 520 -8.16 15.07 -15.96
N GLN A 521 -7.59 14.41 -14.95
CA GLN A 521 -8.33 14.01 -13.74
C GLN A 521 -8.92 15.19 -12.97
N SER A 522 -8.35 16.40 -13.09
CA SER A 522 -8.94 17.61 -12.53
C SER A 522 -10.31 17.95 -13.15
N SER A 523 -10.56 17.54 -14.40
CA SER A 523 -11.89 17.64 -15.02
C SER A 523 -12.93 16.80 -14.27
N ILE A 524 -12.55 15.59 -13.88
CA ILE A 524 -13.43 14.69 -13.13
C ILE A 524 -13.64 15.26 -11.74
N GLN A 525 -12.57 15.65 -11.05
CA GLN A 525 -12.64 16.21 -9.70
C GLN A 525 -13.59 17.40 -9.60
N LEU A 526 -13.45 18.39 -10.48
CA LEU A 526 -14.09 19.70 -10.30
C LEU A 526 -15.53 19.78 -10.86
N ILE A 527 -15.98 18.80 -11.64
CA ILE A 527 -17.27 18.86 -12.35
C ILE A 527 -18.15 17.71 -11.88
N SER A 528 -19.21 18.06 -11.14
CA SER A 528 -20.10 17.09 -10.53
C SER A 528 -21.50 17.66 -10.31
N ILE A 529 -22.47 16.78 -10.04
CA ILE A 529 -23.83 17.15 -9.67
C ILE A 529 -23.89 17.29 -8.15
N ILE A 530 -24.15 18.53 -7.69
CA ILE A 530 -24.19 18.90 -6.27
C ILE A 530 -25.57 19.50 -5.95
N LYS A 531 -26.32 18.85 -5.06
CA LYS A 531 -27.74 19.20 -4.79
C LYS A 531 -27.93 20.62 -4.28
N ASN A 532 -27.00 21.16 -3.50
CA ASN A 532 -27.08 22.53 -2.95
C ASN A 532 -26.30 23.56 -3.78
N ALA A 533 -25.79 23.20 -4.96
CA ALA A 533 -25.01 24.07 -5.83
C ALA A 533 -25.36 23.82 -7.32
N ARG A 534 -26.66 23.84 -7.61
CA ARG A 534 -27.24 23.55 -8.92
C ARG A 534 -26.99 24.68 -9.91
N LEU A 535 -27.03 24.34 -11.20
CA LEU A 535 -27.16 25.32 -12.26
C LEU A 535 -28.63 25.76 -12.41
N PRO A 536 -28.91 26.98 -12.89
CA PRO A 536 -30.22 27.38 -13.36
C PRO A 536 -30.76 26.37 -14.38
N LEU A 537 -32.08 26.11 -14.30
CA LEU A 537 -32.76 25.19 -15.19
C LEU A 537 -32.63 25.66 -16.66
N LEU A 538 -32.19 24.74 -17.50
CA LEU A 538 -32.16 24.87 -18.95
C LEU A 538 -33.58 24.82 -19.52
N SER A 539 -33.73 25.34 -20.75
CA SER A 539 -35.02 25.36 -21.44
C SER A 539 -35.59 23.94 -21.60
N PRO A 540 -36.88 23.71 -21.29
CA PRO A 540 -37.53 22.43 -21.59
C PRO A 540 -37.61 22.16 -23.11
N ASN A 541 -37.46 23.19 -23.93
CA ASN A 541 -37.48 23.13 -25.39
C ASN A 541 -36.07 23.04 -26.00
N LEU A 542 -35.06 22.66 -25.21
CA LEU A 542 -33.68 22.51 -25.66
C LEU A 542 -33.55 21.36 -26.68
N ARG A 543 -32.69 21.55 -27.68
CA ARG A 543 -32.33 20.51 -28.65
C ARG A 543 -31.59 19.36 -27.96
N GLU A 544 -31.77 18.14 -28.47
CA GLU A 544 -31.07 16.95 -27.96
C GLU A 544 -29.54 17.09 -28.11
N PRO A 545 -28.74 16.51 -27.19
CA PRO A 545 -29.18 15.81 -25.98
C PRO A 545 -29.66 16.79 -24.90
N ARG A 546 -30.74 16.41 -24.19
CA ARG A 546 -31.24 17.12 -23.00
C ARG A 546 -30.64 16.52 -21.73
N PRO A 547 -30.46 17.34 -20.66
CA PRO A 547 -30.00 16.81 -19.38
C PRO A 547 -31.02 15.79 -18.83
N SER A 548 -30.52 14.71 -18.24
CA SER A 548 -31.34 13.77 -17.48
C SER A 548 -32.07 14.49 -16.36
N GLU A 549 -33.23 13.97 -15.95
CA GLU A 549 -34.03 14.57 -14.90
C GLU A 549 -34.36 13.56 -13.80
N GLU A 550 -34.30 14.00 -12.56
CA GLU A 550 -34.68 13.23 -11.37
C GLU A 550 -35.75 13.99 -10.59
N LYS A 551 -36.60 13.26 -9.86
CA LYS A 551 -37.53 13.86 -8.92
C LYS A 551 -36.87 13.94 -7.55
N ASP A 552 -36.75 15.13 -7.00
CA ASP A 552 -36.19 15.34 -5.67
C ASP A 552 -37.00 14.57 -4.62
N GLU A 553 -36.33 13.74 -3.82
CA GLU A 553 -37.00 12.93 -2.80
C GLU A 553 -37.68 13.78 -1.72
N GLN A 554 -37.18 14.99 -1.44
CA GLN A 554 -37.66 15.85 -0.35
C GLN A 554 -38.70 16.86 -0.84
N THR A 555 -38.43 17.53 -1.95
CA THR A 555 -39.27 18.62 -2.49
C THR A 555 -40.26 18.14 -3.54
N LEU A 556 -40.09 16.91 -4.07
CA LEU A 556 -40.87 16.35 -5.17
C LEU A 556 -40.78 17.14 -6.49
N GLU A 557 -39.89 18.13 -6.55
CA GLU A 557 -39.62 18.92 -7.75
C GLU A 557 -38.81 18.12 -8.77
N ARG A 558 -39.04 18.41 -10.06
CA ARG A 558 -38.24 17.84 -11.15
C ARG A 558 -36.94 18.64 -11.28
N ILE A 559 -35.81 17.96 -11.21
CA ILE A 559 -34.48 18.56 -11.25
C ILE A 559 -33.76 18.08 -12.49
N GLN A 560 -33.18 19.01 -13.24
CA GLN A 560 -32.22 18.67 -14.28
C GLN A 560 -30.87 18.34 -13.66
N LEU A 561 -30.36 17.16 -13.97
CA LEU A 561 -29.09 16.61 -13.51
C LEU A 561 -27.91 17.21 -14.30
N CYS A 562 -27.80 18.54 -14.26
CA CYS A 562 -26.72 19.28 -14.91
C CYS A 562 -25.52 19.38 -13.96
N PRO A 563 -24.34 18.87 -14.34
CA PRO A 563 -23.15 19.01 -13.51
C PRO A 563 -22.64 20.45 -13.52
N SER A 564 -22.13 20.88 -12.36
CA SER A 564 -21.62 22.22 -12.13
C SER A 564 -20.13 22.18 -11.77
N LEU A 565 -19.42 23.27 -12.04
CA LEU A 565 -17.96 23.36 -11.93
C LEU A 565 -17.57 24.08 -10.63
N ALA A 566 -16.80 23.42 -9.77
CA ALA A 566 -16.17 24.01 -8.60
C ALA A 566 -14.95 24.84 -8.99
N ALA A 567 -14.82 26.05 -8.43
CA ALA A 567 -13.62 26.88 -8.63
C ALA A 567 -12.36 26.29 -7.95
N GLY A 568 -12.54 25.44 -6.93
CA GLY A 568 -11.43 24.75 -6.28
C GLY A 568 -11.81 24.14 -4.93
N PHE A 569 -11.12 23.06 -4.57
CA PHE A 569 -11.36 22.36 -3.31
C PHE A 569 -10.40 22.78 -2.19
N PRO A 570 -10.83 22.70 -0.93
CA PRO A 570 -12.18 22.35 -0.47
C PRO A 570 -13.14 23.56 -0.39
N HIS A 571 -12.64 24.79 -0.52
CA HIS A 571 -13.37 26.00 -0.15
C HIS A 571 -14.54 26.37 -1.07
N PHE A 572 -14.48 25.97 -2.35
CA PHE A 572 -15.51 26.24 -3.35
C PHE A 572 -16.18 24.95 -3.83
N ALA A 573 -16.36 24.00 -2.90
CA ALA A 573 -16.88 22.68 -3.22
C ALA A 573 -18.41 22.61 -3.28
N SER A 574 -19.14 23.37 -2.47
CA SER A 574 -20.60 23.28 -2.40
C SER A 574 -21.29 24.58 -1.98
N GLY A 575 -22.62 24.57 -1.95
CA GLY A 575 -23.43 25.74 -1.65
C GLY A 575 -23.31 26.86 -2.69
N ILE A 576 -23.58 28.10 -2.25
CA ILE A 576 -23.52 29.28 -3.13
C ILE A 576 -22.11 29.52 -3.68
N TRP A 577 -21.07 29.09 -2.96
CA TRP A 577 -19.66 29.36 -3.27
C TRP A 577 -19.06 28.45 -4.34
N ARG A 578 -19.78 27.46 -4.86
CA ARG A 578 -19.22 26.53 -5.84
C ARG A 578 -18.99 27.18 -7.21
N ASN A 579 -20.03 27.86 -7.69
CA ASN A 579 -20.17 28.24 -9.10
C ASN A 579 -19.78 29.71 -9.30
N TRP A 580 -18.58 29.91 -9.87
CA TRP A 580 -18.06 31.22 -10.23
C TRP A 580 -17.94 31.35 -11.75
N GLY A 581 -18.62 32.34 -12.35
CA GLY A 581 -18.68 32.51 -13.79
C GLY A 581 -17.31 32.72 -14.42
N ARG A 582 -16.48 33.55 -13.79
CA ARG A 582 -15.10 33.78 -14.21
C ARG A 582 -14.29 32.48 -14.27
N ASP A 583 -14.19 31.78 -13.15
CA ASP A 583 -13.41 30.54 -13.03
C ASP A 583 -13.94 29.44 -13.95
N THR A 584 -15.26 29.34 -14.07
CA THR A 584 -15.94 28.41 -15.00
C THR A 584 -15.48 28.65 -16.43
N PHE A 585 -15.57 29.88 -16.92
CA PHE A 585 -15.30 30.17 -18.33
C PHE A 585 -13.82 30.33 -18.68
N ILE A 586 -12.95 30.57 -17.70
CA ILE A 586 -11.50 30.39 -17.88
C ILE A 586 -11.19 28.90 -18.02
N SER A 587 -11.76 28.07 -17.14
CA SER A 587 -11.44 26.63 -17.07
C SER A 587 -12.13 25.79 -18.13
N LEU A 588 -13.22 26.29 -18.74
CA LEU A 588 -14.10 25.52 -19.63
C LEU A 588 -13.35 24.85 -20.77
N ARG A 589 -12.46 25.58 -21.44
CA ARG A 589 -11.68 25.03 -22.55
C ARG A 589 -10.81 23.85 -22.10
N GLY A 590 -10.09 24.00 -20.98
CA GLY A 590 -9.16 22.99 -20.50
C GLY A 590 -9.85 21.76 -19.92
N LEU A 591 -10.88 21.97 -19.10
CA LEU A 591 -11.52 20.89 -18.34
C LEU A 591 -12.66 20.21 -19.11
N LEU A 592 -13.29 20.87 -20.08
CA LEU A 592 -14.44 20.31 -20.79
C LEU A 592 -14.19 20.12 -22.29
N LEU A 593 -13.65 21.11 -23.00
CA LEU A 593 -13.46 20.97 -24.45
C LEU A 593 -12.31 20.02 -24.80
N LEU A 594 -11.12 20.23 -24.21
CA LEU A 594 -9.96 19.36 -24.50
C LEU A 594 -10.18 17.92 -24.03
N THR A 595 -11.03 17.70 -23.02
CA THR A 595 -11.38 16.37 -22.50
C THR A 595 -12.54 15.71 -23.25
N GLY A 596 -13.25 16.43 -24.13
CA GLY A 596 -14.37 15.88 -24.92
C GLY A 596 -15.74 15.94 -24.24
N ARG A 597 -15.87 16.67 -23.12
CA ARG A 597 -17.11 16.83 -22.33
C ARG A 597 -17.98 17.96 -22.87
N TYR A 598 -18.40 17.81 -24.13
CA TYR A 598 -19.08 18.87 -24.87
C TYR A 598 -20.49 19.14 -24.35
N GLU A 599 -21.22 18.11 -23.93
CA GLU A 599 -22.58 18.27 -23.39
C GLU A 599 -22.58 19.11 -22.11
N GLU A 600 -21.67 18.80 -21.18
CA GLU A 600 -21.55 19.58 -19.94
C GLU A 600 -21.10 21.02 -20.20
N ALA A 601 -20.20 21.24 -21.18
CA ALA A 601 -19.80 22.59 -21.59
C ALA A 601 -21.00 23.40 -22.13
N ARG A 602 -21.83 22.76 -22.96
CA ARG A 602 -23.06 23.36 -23.50
C ARG A 602 -24.03 23.73 -22.38
N TYR A 603 -24.25 22.84 -21.41
CA TYR A 603 -25.13 23.12 -20.27
C TYR A 603 -24.64 24.31 -19.45
N LEU A 604 -23.35 24.40 -19.14
CA LEU A 604 -22.78 25.54 -18.43
C LEU A 604 -22.97 26.85 -19.21
N ILE A 605 -22.66 26.87 -20.50
CA ILE A 605 -22.84 28.06 -21.35
C ILE A 605 -24.28 28.56 -21.32
N LEU A 606 -25.25 27.66 -21.52
CA LEU A 606 -26.67 28.01 -21.61
C LEU A 606 -27.25 28.39 -20.25
N SER A 607 -26.89 27.69 -19.17
CA SER A 607 -27.35 28.02 -17.81
C SER A 607 -26.89 29.40 -17.37
N TYR A 608 -25.61 29.76 -17.60
CA TYR A 608 -25.13 31.12 -17.30
C TYR A 608 -25.74 32.18 -18.22
N GLY A 609 -25.98 31.85 -19.49
CA GLY A 609 -26.72 32.73 -20.41
C GLY A 609 -28.15 33.03 -19.93
N GLY A 610 -28.81 32.06 -19.29
CA GLY A 610 -30.13 32.24 -18.68
C GLY A 610 -30.13 33.28 -17.55
N CYS A 611 -28.97 33.48 -16.92
CA CYS A 611 -28.73 34.50 -15.92
C CYS A 611 -28.08 35.77 -16.50
N LEU A 612 -28.09 36.01 -17.80
CA LEU A 612 -27.57 37.29 -18.30
C LEU A 612 -28.41 38.46 -17.74
N ARG A 613 -27.75 39.47 -17.17
CA ARG A 613 -28.39 40.70 -16.70
C ARG A 613 -27.45 41.88 -16.85
N HIS A 614 -27.98 43.05 -17.18
CA HIS A 614 -27.21 44.26 -17.49
C HIS A 614 -26.14 44.02 -18.58
N GLY A 615 -26.38 43.08 -19.52
CA GLY A 615 -25.35 42.68 -20.49
C GLY A 615 -24.14 41.96 -19.86
N LEU A 616 -24.22 41.52 -18.61
CA LEU A 616 -23.15 40.85 -17.87
C LEU A 616 -23.55 39.42 -17.47
N ILE A 617 -22.54 38.56 -17.38
CA ILE A 617 -22.63 37.24 -16.76
C ILE A 617 -22.23 37.37 -15.29
N PRO A 618 -22.97 36.77 -14.35
CA PRO A 618 -22.67 36.93 -12.93
C PRO A 618 -21.32 36.32 -12.55
N ASN A 619 -20.69 36.88 -11.50
CA ASN A 619 -19.52 36.26 -10.90
C ASN A 619 -19.96 35.08 -10.04
N LEU A 620 -20.69 35.35 -8.96
CA LEU A 620 -21.33 34.34 -8.14
C LEU A 620 -22.64 33.92 -8.81
N LEU A 621 -22.79 32.64 -9.19
CA LEU A 621 -24.01 32.17 -9.84
C LEU A 621 -25.15 31.90 -8.85
N ALA A 622 -24.86 31.15 -7.77
CA ALA A 622 -25.82 30.75 -6.73
C ALA A 622 -27.21 30.38 -7.28
N ASP A 623 -27.28 29.33 -8.12
CA ASP A 623 -28.45 28.83 -8.87
C ASP A 623 -29.16 29.81 -9.81
N GLY A 624 -28.63 31.03 -9.94
CA GLY A 624 -29.17 32.14 -10.71
C GLY A 624 -30.01 33.10 -9.88
N LYS A 625 -30.69 32.65 -8.82
CA LYS A 625 -31.64 33.50 -8.07
C LYS A 625 -30.96 34.51 -7.16
N VAL A 626 -29.79 34.15 -6.62
CA VAL A 626 -28.97 35.01 -5.75
C VAL A 626 -27.68 35.41 -6.45
N ALA A 627 -27.70 35.45 -7.79
CA ALA A 627 -26.54 35.76 -8.59
C ALA A 627 -26.05 37.22 -8.39
N ARG A 628 -24.74 37.40 -8.28
CA ARG A 628 -24.09 38.71 -8.10
C ARG A 628 -23.36 39.17 -9.37
N TYR A 629 -23.60 40.41 -9.77
CA TYR A 629 -23.14 40.99 -11.05
C TYR A 629 -22.11 42.09 -10.80
N ASN A 630 -21.06 41.72 -10.06
CA ASN A 630 -19.91 42.58 -9.78
C ASN A 630 -18.69 42.27 -10.67
N ALA A 631 -18.80 41.31 -11.61
CA ALA A 631 -17.74 40.98 -12.55
C ALA A 631 -17.99 41.59 -13.94
N ARG A 632 -17.01 42.34 -14.42
CA ARG A 632 -16.96 42.91 -15.77
C ARG A 632 -16.29 41.99 -16.77
N ASP A 633 -15.44 41.07 -16.29
CA ASP A 633 -14.63 40.17 -17.11
C ASP A 633 -15.35 38.84 -17.43
N SER A 634 -16.18 38.32 -16.53
CA SER A 634 -16.90 37.03 -16.70
C SER A 634 -17.63 36.90 -18.04
N VAL A 635 -18.26 37.98 -18.51
CA VAL A 635 -18.99 37.98 -19.79
C VAL A 635 -18.07 37.77 -21.00
N TRP A 636 -16.85 38.32 -20.95
CA TRP A 636 -15.87 38.17 -22.03
C TRP A 636 -15.28 36.76 -22.05
N TRP A 637 -15.04 36.18 -20.88
CA TRP A 637 -14.66 34.77 -20.76
C TRP A 637 -15.76 33.84 -21.25
N TRP A 638 -17.02 34.15 -20.97
CA TRP A 638 -18.18 33.41 -21.49
C TRP A 638 -18.26 33.47 -23.02
N LEU A 639 -18.14 34.65 -23.62
CA LEU A 639 -18.10 34.81 -25.09
C LEU A 639 -16.91 34.08 -25.71
N TYR A 640 -15.72 34.19 -25.09
CA TYR A 640 -14.54 33.43 -25.51
C TYR A 640 -14.78 31.92 -25.44
N SER A 641 -15.42 31.43 -24.39
CA SER A 641 -15.79 30.02 -24.24
C SER A 641 -16.74 29.55 -25.33
N ILE A 642 -17.74 30.35 -25.70
CA ILE A 642 -18.64 30.05 -26.81
C ILE A 642 -17.86 29.96 -28.12
N SER A 643 -16.97 30.93 -28.39
CA SER A 643 -16.13 30.89 -29.59
C SER A 643 -15.24 29.63 -29.63
N ASN A 644 -14.64 29.25 -28.50
CA ASN A 644 -13.88 28.00 -28.42
C ASN A 644 -14.77 26.76 -28.65
N TYR A 645 -15.99 26.76 -28.09
CA TYR A 645 -16.95 25.68 -28.28
C TYR A 645 -17.30 25.52 -29.77
N THR A 646 -17.70 26.61 -30.44
CA THR A 646 -18.08 26.57 -31.86
C THR A 646 -16.95 26.11 -32.77
N ASN A 647 -15.70 26.39 -32.40
CA ASN A 647 -14.51 26.02 -33.16
C ASN A 647 -13.99 24.61 -32.86
N SER A 648 -14.22 24.08 -31.67
CA SER A 648 -13.62 22.81 -31.21
C SER A 648 -14.58 21.62 -31.25
N VAL A 649 -15.88 21.88 -31.09
CA VAL A 649 -16.91 20.84 -31.05
C VAL A 649 -17.40 20.55 -32.48
N PRO A 650 -17.53 19.28 -32.90
CA PRO A 650 -18.19 18.94 -34.16
C PRO A 650 -19.58 19.56 -34.24
N ASP A 651 -19.88 20.26 -35.33
CA ASP A 651 -21.12 21.03 -35.52
C ASP A 651 -21.42 22.00 -34.36
N GLY A 652 -20.36 22.47 -33.68
CA GLY A 652 -20.45 23.29 -32.48
C GLY A 652 -21.18 24.62 -32.69
N TYR A 653 -21.24 25.12 -33.93
CA TYR A 653 -22.00 26.32 -34.28
C TYR A 653 -23.50 26.20 -34.02
N GLU A 654 -24.06 24.98 -33.95
CA GLU A 654 -25.49 24.77 -33.67
C GLU A 654 -25.90 25.27 -32.28
N ILE A 655 -24.95 25.37 -31.33
CA ILE A 655 -25.22 25.94 -30.00
C ILE A 655 -25.79 27.36 -30.08
N LEU A 656 -25.46 28.12 -31.12
CA LEU A 656 -25.94 29.48 -31.31
C LEU A 656 -27.47 29.54 -31.47
N SER A 657 -28.07 28.47 -31.98
CA SER A 657 -29.52 28.32 -32.13
C SER A 657 -30.19 27.61 -30.95
N ASP A 658 -29.46 27.30 -29.88
CA ASP A 658 -30.08 26.76 -28.68
C ASP A 658 -30.89 27.80 -27.91
N LYS A 659 -31.97 27.32 -27.31
CA LYS A 659 -32.84 28.14 -26.46
C LYS A 659 -32.22 28.29 -25.08
N VAL A 660 -31.89 29.53 -24.76
CA VAL A 660 -31.53 30.00 -23.43
C VAL A 660 -32.81 30.40 -22.71
N SER A 661 -33.17 29.67 -21.66
CA SER A 661 -34.29 30.03 -20.80
C SER A 661 -33.89 31.22 -19.91
N ARG A 662 -34.40 32.41 -20.21
CA ARG A 662 -34.06 33.64 -19.47
C ARG A 662 -34.75 33.65 -18.12
N LEU A 663 -33.95 33.43 -17.06
CA LEU A 663 -34.38 33.56 -15.67
C LEU A 663 -34.84 34.99 -15.38
N TYR A 664 -34.15 35.98 -15.97
CA TYR A 664 -34.50 37.40 -15.92
C TYR A 664 -34.64 37.95 -17.35
N PRO A 665 -35.86 37.99 -17.92
CA PRO A 665 -36.09 38.54 -19.26
C PRO A 665 -35.71 40.02 -19.39
N THR A 666 -35.85 40.79 -18.31
CA THR A 666 -35.38 42.18 -18.22
C THR A 666 -34.61 42.41 -16.92
N HIS A 667 -33.85 43.50 -16.86
CA HIS A 667 -32.97 43.82 -15.71
C HIS A 667 -33.69 43.88 -14.36
N ASP A 668 -34.93 44.36 -14.36
CA ASP A 668 -35.73 44.54 -13.14
C ASP A 668 -36.81 43.46 -12.97
N SER A 669 -36.85 42.46 -13.87
CA SER A 669 -37.83 41.38 -13.79
C SER A 669 -37.62 40.49 -12.54
N PRO A 670 -38.71 39.91 -11.99
CA PRO A 670 -38.59 38.81 -11.05
C PRO A 670 -38.13 37.54 -11.78
N ALA A 671 -37.54 36.61 -11.03
CA ALA A 671 -37.10 35.32 -11.57
C ALA A 671 -38.29 34.56 -12.18
N GLN A 672 -38.14 34.09 -13.41
CA GLN A 672 -39.15 33.34 -14.15
C GLN A 672 -38.89 31.83 -14.11
N VAL A 673 -39.93 31.03 -14.34
CA VAL A 673 -39.79 29.58 -14.49
C VAL A 673 -39.15 29.21 -15.83
N ALA A 674 -38.50 28.05 -15.90
CA ALA A 674 -37.83 27.61 -17.12
C ALA A 674 -38.80 27.48 -18.31
N GLY A 675 -38.40 28.01 -19.48
CA GLY A 675 -39.22 28.01 -20.69
C GLY A 675 -40.30 29.10 -20.75
N ALA A 676 -40.50 29.91 -19.71
CA ALA A 676 -41.42 31.05 -19.76
C ALA A 676 -40.97 32.13 -20.76
N HIS A 677 -39.66 32.31 -20.90
CA HIS A 677 -39.05 33.19 -21.89
C HIS A 677 -37.79 32.55 -22.45
N ASP A 678 -37.92 31.91 -23.60
CA ASP A 678 -36.78 31.36 -24.34
C ASP A 678 -36.24 32.41 -25.32
N GLN A 679 -34.93 32.59 -25.33
CA GLN A 679 -34.21 33.42 -26.28
C GLN A 679 -33.10 32.59 -26.93
N LEU A 680 -32.86 32.77 -28.23
CA LEU A 680 -31.79 32.03 -28.92
C LEU A 680 -30.42 32.54 -28.44
N LEU A 681 -29.43 31.65 -28.30
CA LEU A 681 -28.13 32.03 -27.77
C LEU A 681 -27.47 33.16 -28.58
N TYR A 682 -27.59 33.18 -29.90
CA TYR A 682 -27.06 34.28 -30.71
C TYR A 682 -27.73 35.62 -30.39
N ASP A 683 -29.02 35.64 -30.04
CA ASP A 683 -29.72 36.86 -29.61
C ASP A 683 -29.25 37.32 -28.23
N VAL A 684 -28.94 36.37 -27.33
CA VAL A 684 -28.33 36.65 -26.02
C VAL A 684 -26.93 37.26 -26.20
N ILE A 685 -26.12 36.72 -27.12
CA ILE A 685 -24.79 37.27 -27.46
C ILE A 685 -24.93 38.68 -28.04
N HIS A 686 -25.88 38.88 -28.96
CA HIS A 686 -26.12 40.19 -29.54
C HIS A 686 -26.58 41.20 -28.48
N GLU A 687 -27.43 40.79 -27.53
CA GLU A 687 -27.80 41.62 -26.38
C GLU A 687 -26.57 42.09 -25.59
N VAL A 688 -25.63 41.19 -25.28
CA VAL A 688 -24.38 41.55 -24.58
C VAL A 688 -23.63 42.66 -25.32
N LEU A 689 -23.39 42.48 -26.61
CA LEU A 689 -22.61 43.42 -27.41
C LEU A 689 -23.31 44.78 -27.53
N LEU A 690 -24.62 44.75 -27.84
CA LEU A 690 -25.42 45.96 -27.97
C LEU A 690 -25.47 46.75 -26.66
N ARG A 691 -25.62 46.05 -25.53
CA ARG A 691 -25.70 46.69 -24.21
C ARG A 691 -24.41 47.39 -23.81
N HIS A 692 -23.25 46.82 -24.13
CA HIS A 692 -21.96 47.48 -23.90
C HIS A 692 -21.78 48.73 -24.78
N LEU A 693 -22.26 48.71 -26.03
CA LEU A 693 -22.26 49.90 -26.90
C LEU A 693 -23.21 50.99 -26.40
N GLN A 694 -24.30 50.62 -25.73
CA GLN A 694 -25.31 51.54 -25.20
C GLN A 694 -24.94 52.17 -23.85
N LEU A 695 -23.74 51.91 -23.31
CA LEU A 695 -23.29 52.33 -21.97
C LEU A 695 -24.18 51.75 -20.86
N LEU A 696 -23.69 50.68 -20.24
CA LEU A 696 -24.25 50.08 -19.04
C LEU A 696 -24.06 51.03 -17.85
N SER A 697 -25.14 51.36 -17.15
CA SER A 697 -25.10 52.11 -15.90
C SER A 697 -26.17 51.56 -14.96
N PHE A 698 -25.75 50.93 -13.86
CA PHE A 698 -26.68 50.34 -12.88
C PHE A 698 -26.08 50.34 -11.47
N ARG A 699 -26.96 50.23 -10.47
CA ARG A 699 -26.58 49.96 -9.09
C ARG A 699 -26.85 48.48 -8.78
N GLU A 700 -25.91 47.80 -8.12
CA GLU A 700 -26.09 46.38 -7.76
C GLU A 700 -27.39 46.16 -6.98
N ARG A 701 -28.15 45.13 -7.39
CA ARG A 701 -29.41 44.76 -6.74
C ARG A 701 -29.11 44.28 -5.31
N GLY A 702 -29.76 44.92 -4.33
CA GLY A 702 -29.53 44.61 -2.92
C GLY A 702 -28.28 45.29 -2.34
N ALA A 703 -27.76 46.34 -2.99
CA ALA A 703 -26.63 47.14 -2.50
C ALA A 703 -26.74 47.52 -1.03
N GLY A 704 -25.64 47.35 -0.30
CA GLY A 704 -25.54 47.59 1.14
C GLY A 704 -24.73 46.51 1.85
N HIS A 705 -24.52 46.69 3.16
CA HIS A 705 -23.69 45.81 3.98
C HIS A 705 -24.13 44.34 4.02
N SER A 706 -25.41 44.04 3.73
CA SER A 706 -25.93 42.68 3.67
C SER A 706 -25.45 41.92 2.41
N LEU A 707 -25.18 42.63 1.32
CA LEU A 707 -24.64 42.05 0.09
C LEU A 707 -23.11 42.03 0.10
N ASP A 708 -22.49 43.09 0.60
CA ASP A 708 -21.04 43.20 0.74
C ASP A 708 -20.70 44.07 1.95
N SER A 709 -20.11 43.47 2.98
CA SER A 709 -19.84 44.14 4.25
C SER A 709 -18.72 45.18 4.18
N ASN A 710 -17.88 45.15 3.14
CA ASN A 710 -16.68 45.98 3.05
C ASN A 710 -16.72 46.98 1.88
N MET A 711 -17.65 46.83 0.93
CA MET A 711 -17.77 47.72 -0.20
C MET A 711 -18.37 49.08 0.21
N ASN A 712 -17.70 50.17 -0.18
CA ASN A 712 -18.25 51.53 -0.04
C ASN A 712 -19.53 51.70 -0.88
N ASP A 713 -20.39 52.65 -0.51
CA ASP A 713 -21.66 52.88 -1.21
C ASP A 713 -21.48 53.12 -2.72
N GLU A 714 -20.46 53.88 -3.09
CA GLU A 714 -20.12 54.19 -4.48
C GLU A 714 -19.61 52.97 -5.24
N GLY A 715 -19.11 51.95 -4.53
CA GLY A 715 -18.70 50.68 -5.12
C GLY A 715 -19.86 49.91 -5.74
N PHE A 716 -21.09 50.06 -5.25
CA PHE A 716 -22.23 49.36 -5.84
C PHE A 716 -22.70 49.95 -7.17
N ASN A 717 -22.23 51.14 -7.55
CA ASN A 717 -22.59 51.81 -8.80
C ASN A 717 -21.60 51.44 -9.92
N ASN A 718 -22.08 50.70 -10.91
CA ASN A 718 -21.27 50.20 -12.01
C ASN A 718 -21.59 50.96 -13.29
N GLN A 719 -20.53 51.36 -14.01
CA GLN A 719 -20.61 51.95 -15.34
C GLN A 719 -19.64 51.23 -16.27
N ILE A 720 -20.12 50.75 -17.42
CA ILE A 720 -19.33 49.96 -18.38
C ILE A 720 -19.76 50.36 -19.79
N GLY A 721 -18.82 50.62 -20.68
CA GLY A 721 -19.13 51.03 -22.04
C GLY A 721 -18.01 50.73 -23.02
N VAL A 722 -18.21 51.15 -24.26
CA VAL A 722 -17.18 51.13 -25.30
C VAL A 722 -16.83 52.56 -25.66
N ASP A 723 -15.54 52.88 -25.65
CA ASP A 723 -15.05 54.16 -26.15
C ASP A 723 -15.22 54.19 -27.68
N SER A 724 -16.09 55.06 -28.18
CA SER A 724 -16.40 55.16 -29.61
C SER A 724 -15.22 55.62 -30.48
N LYS A 725 -14.17 56.20 -29.88
CA LYS A 725 -12.96 56.62 -30.60
C LYS A 725 -11.97 55.48 -30.77
N THR A 726 -11.83 54.62 -29.76
CA THR A 726 -10.79 53.58 -29.72
C THR A 726 -11.34 52.18 -29.95
N GLY A 727 -12.64 51.96 -29.72
CA GLY A 727 -13.28 50.66 -29.74
C GLY A 727 -13.01 49.79 -28.50
N PHE A 728 -12.27 50.31 -27.51
CA PHE A 728 -11.98 49.55 -26.29
C PHE A 728 -13.11 49.63 -25.27
N VAL A 729 -13.32 48.51 -24.58
CA VAL A 729 -14.23 48.42 -23.43
C VAL A 729 -13.59 49.12 -22.23
N PHE A 730 -14.33 50.01 -21.56
CA PHE A 730 -13.96 50.60 -20.29
C PHE A 730 -15.05 50.29 -19.25
N GLY A 731 -14.71 50.32 -17.96
CA GLY A 731 -15.73 50.24 -16.92
C GLY A 731 -15.22 50.00 -15.52
N GLY A 732 -16.13 50.18 -14.56
CA GLY A 732 -15.86 50.21 -13.14
C GLY A 732 -15.42 51.59 -12.64
N ASN A 733 -15.18 51.68 -11.35
CA ASN A 733 -14.67 52.87 -10.68
C ASN A 733 -13.56 52.50 -9.67
N ARG A 734 -12.96 53.50 -9.00
CA ARG A 734 -11.85 53.30 -8.04
C ARG A 734 -12.18 52.41 -6.84
N TRP A 735 -13.46 52.13 -6.60
CA TRP A 735 -13.99 51.31 -5.51
C TRP A 735 -14.48 49.94 -5.99
N ASN A 736 -14.19 49.55 -7.24
CA ASN A 736 -14.63 48.29 -7.82
C ASN A 736 -13.48 47.29 -8.03
N CYS A 737 -13.84 46.01 -7.97
CA CYS A 737 -13.00 44.88 -8.34
C CYS A 737 -13.67 44.04 -9.43
N GLY A 738 -14.03 44.70 -10.54
CA GLY A 738 -14.73 44.06 -11.66
C GLY A 738 -13.88 43.08 -12.49
N THR A 739 -12.59 42.98 -12.19
CA THR A 739 -11.66 42.01 -12.78
C THR A 739 -11.39 40.86 -11.80
N TRP A 740 -10.74 39.80 -12.28
CA TRP A 740 -10.03 38.85 -11.42
C TRP A 740 -8.94 39.58 -10.62
#